data_AF-A0A5E7BZQ6-F1
#
_entry.id   AF-A0A5E7BZQ6-F1
#
_cell.length_a   1.000
_cell.length_b   1.000
_cell.length_c   1.000
_cell.angle_alpha   90.00
_cell.angle_beta   90.00
_cell.angle_gamma   90.00
#
_symmetry.space_group_name_H-M   'P 1'
#
loop_
_entity.id
_entity.type
_entity.pdbx_description
1 polymer ?
#
loop_
_entity_poly.entity_id
_entity_poly.type
_entity_poly.pdbx_seq_one_letter_code
_entity_poly.pdbx_strand_id
1 'polypeptide(L)'
;MLVQPREEISTLALLDPEIPGAIALPDDTWGINLAAARLNFPDKGMKIQIPVWTQKSLGDNVKLLLNGNQVAQHTVTQQFELEERTTLFVPAERLLSGEAELSYSVKRVSQAAETGSPLKLFVKLDLPGGQDLDPGYGHSELVMTFDPANLVRDGVDKETAKKGVRIIATPKSGSGLPYPNIALGDVIIAAWAGKIRESEPVTQKQLDDPVNNPVEVLIDEATILEAGDSKRVSVSYKIRDCVYNESEDWCKAEGVTVDTNNSRLEAPALKDNEGLTVDLKNLQGNPMVDVWAGDPNVFKKDDEVVMLVSGTTLEDKEINVTVHQRIEATPPRTVTVEHNLSALRALAKREAVYTYHLKRGGVVVENSQSKARAYSVIGEPKTLAAPVALDTSGGVISPDLPEYRIRILHDPLITAETAIELKWFGTLPNGTSYDPKLDWHHPSVDEANDPKGFIITVEDRHGKALEGGTLDLSYNLLSDENGSVDRRPSLHAERLSVGEPRFELVQPIVLGEKNGALEPKDLANGTSKLTAPAPVATPTESGDTVTYTWTGEVSGEKEDFKTLNALSKDKPVVFTLDAAFVAAHIEPNRGKKVTAKYRIFRAATKTTSYSDALEFVVGAALELPFYEDFEAEKTPAGIPETGYTTTNGLTLHVVRGSMALVEEYQNKLLNMNSDSEVSIKLSTLSTRFEITGGAGDWVAIALHDESDELIGNWLWDGFTTTIKFKTKFPVAYLRFYPLDKNREMQIKSMRWGS
;
A
#
# COMPACT_ATOMS: atom_id res chain seq x y z
N MET A 1 -11.42 -13.60 19.24
CA MET A 1 -10.11 -13.82 19.89
C MET A 1 -9.08 -14.03 18.78
N LEU A 2 -8.53 -12.95 18.23
CA LEU A 2 -7.50 -13.04 17.20
C LEU A 2 -6.17 -13.33 17.90
N VAL A 3 -5.63 -14.53 17.68
CA VAL A 3 -4.29 -14.89 18.12
C VAL A 3 -3.33 -13.99 17.35
N GLN A 4 -2.68 -13.07 18.07
CA GLN A 4 -1.50 -12.36 17.56
C GLN A 4 -0.52 -13.39 16.99
N PRO A 5 0.08 -13.17 15.81
CA PRO A 5 1.17 -14.03 15.36
C PRO A 5 2.27 -13.99 16.41
N ARG A 6 2.75 -15.16 16.84
CA ARG A 6 3.93 -15.27 17.67
C ARG A 6 5.10 -14.59 16.96
N GLU A 7 5.71 -13.60 17.61
CA GLU A 7 7.07 -13.11 17.32
C GLU A 7 8.16 -14.13 17.73
N GLU A 8 7.79 -15.36 18.05
CA GLU A 8 8.75 -16.38 18.42
C GLU A 8 9.40 -16.96 17.16
N ILE A 9 10.69 -16.66 17.00
CA ILE A 9 11.60 -17.48 16.19
C ILE A 9 11.49 -18.91 16.74
N SER A 10 10.68 -19.75 16.10
CA SER A 10 10.54 -21.16 16.47
C SER A 10 11.90 -21.82 16.38
N THR A 11 12.35 -22.37 17.50
CA THR A 11 13.72 -22.88 17.63
C THR A 11 13.97 -24.16 16.82
N LEU A 12 12.95 -24.78 16.19
CA LEU A 12 13.10 -26.06 15.48
C LEU A 12 12.17 -26.34 14.28
N ALA A 13 11.12 -25.55 14.00
CA ALA A 13 10.21 -25.82 12.89
C ALA A 13 9.74 -24.54 12.17
N LEU A 14 9.61 -24.61 10.84
CA LEU A 14 8.97 -23.57 10.01
C LEU A 14 7.59 -23.18 10.58
N LEU A 15 7.38 -21.88 10.76
CA LEU A 15 6.11 -21.30 11.22
C LEU A 15 5.04 -21.38 10.13
N ASP A 16 3.77 -21.41 10.51
CA ASP A 16 2.66 -21.36 9.56
C ASP A 16 2.70 -20.06 8.74
N PRO A 17 2.45 -20.12 7.41
CA PRO A 17 2.33 -18.92 6.62
C PRO A 17 1.04 -18.17 6.96
N GLU A 18 1.07 -16.84 6.86
CA GLU A 18 -0.12 -16.01 6.96
C GLU A 18 -0.82 -15.95 5.59
N ILE A 19 -2.15 -16.13 5.59
CA ILE A 19 -3.00 -16.01 4.40
C ILE A 19 -3.93 -14.82 4.61
N PRO A 20 -3.58 -13.61 4.13
CA PRO A 20 -4.41 -12.43 4.30
C PRO A 20 -5.83 -12.62 3.74
N GLY A 21 -6.83 -12.40 4.59
CA GLY A 21 -8.24 -12.58 4.25
C GLY A 21 -8.77 -14.00 4.43
N ALA A 22 -7.96 -14.94 4.92
CA ALA A 22 -8.45 -16.27 5.30
C ALA A 22 -9.25 -16.22 6.62
N ILE A 23 -10.25 -17.10 6.71
CA ILE A 23 -11.16 -17.19 7.85
C ILE A 23 -10.94 -18.52 8.54
N ALA A 24 -10.75 -18.51 9.86
CA ALA A 24 -10.66 -19.75 10.63
C ALA A 24 -12.06 -20.39 10.74
N LEU A 25 -12.21 -21.61 10.26
CA LEU A 25 -13.44 -22.39 10.35
C LEU A 25 -13.43 -23.25 11.63
N PRO A 26 -14.62 -23.72 12.11
CA PRO A 26 -14.72 -24.47 13.36
C PRO A 26 -13.98 -25.82 13.42
N ASP A 27 -13.52 -26.33 12.27
CA ASP A 27 -12.85 -27.63 12.10
C ASP A 27 -11.33 -27.51 11.92
N ASP A 28 -10.74 -26.38 12.31
CA ASP A 28 -9.32 -26.02 12.12
C ASP A 28 -8.89 -25.89 10.63
N THR A 29 -9.85 -25.76 9.71
CA THR A 29 -9.61 -25.45 8.30
C THR A 29 -9.63 -23.95 8.05
N TRP A 30 -8.82 -23.46 7.11
CA TRP A 30 -8.86 -22.06 6.66
C TRP A 30 -9.80 -21.89 5.47
N GLY A 31 -10.89 -21.14 5.67
CA GLY A 31 -11.82 -20.71 4.65
C GLY A 31 -11.19 -19.64 3.77
N ILE A 32 -11.17 -19.87 2.45
CA ILE A 32 -10.66 -18.94 1.45
C ILE A 32 -11.82 -18.47 0.57
N ASN A 33 -12.09 -17.17 0.61
CA ASN A 33 -13.15 -16.53 -0.15
C ASN A 33 -12.69 -16.07 -1.53
N LEU A 34 -13.63 -15.69 -2.40
CA LEU A 34 -13.36 -15.25 -3.76
C LEU A 34 -12.42 -14.04 -3.78
N ALA A 35 -12.58 -13.11 -2.84
CA ALA A 35 -11.76 -11.91 -2.78
C ALA A 35 -10.28 -12.24 -2.49
N ALA A 36 -10.01 -13.02 -1.44
CA ALA A 36 -8.68 -13.47 -1.09
C ALA A 36 -8.04 -14.32 -2.19
N ALA A 37 -8.82 -15.19 -2.85
CA ALA A 37 -8.33 -16.06 -3.90
C ALA A 37 -8.03 -15.33 -5.22
N ARG A 38 -8.84 -14.33 -5.59
CA ARG A 38 -8.86 -13.79 -6.96
C ARG A 38 -9.03 -12.27 -7.08
N LEU A 39 -9.79 -11.61 -6.21
CA LEU A 39 -10.14 -10.20 -6.46
C LEU A 39 -9.15 -9.21 -5.84
N ASN A 40 -8.52 -9.55 -4.71
CA ASN A 40 -7.57 -8.67 -4.04
C ASN A 40 -6.29 -8.44 -4.89
N PHE A 41 -5.85 -9.46 -5.62
CA PHE A 41 -4.71 -9.38 -6.55
C PHE A 41 -5.02 -10.13 -7.85
N PRO A 42 -5.82 -9.54 -8.77
CA PRO A 42 -6.34 -10.22 -9.96
C PRO A 42 -5.27 -10.86 -10.84
N ASP A 43 -4.12 -10.19 -10.97
CA ASP A 43 -3.02 -10.63 -11.83
C ASP A 43 -2.08 -11.65 -11.15
N LYS A 44 -2.17 -11.82 -9.83
CA LYS A 44 -1.25 -12.65 -9.04
C LYS A 44 -1.92 -13.84 -8.35
N GLY A 45 -3.18 -13.71 -7.95
CA GLY A 45 -3.95 -14.70 -7.19
C GLY A 45 -3.85 -14.52 -5.67
N MET A 46 -3.89 -15.62 -4.92
CA MET A 46 -3.95 -15.57 -3.45
C MET A 46 -2.59 -15.24 -2.85
N LYS A 47 -2.53 -14.14 -2.10
CA LYS A 47 -1.33 -13.68 -1.41
C LYS A 47 -1.01 -14.57 -0.21
N ILE A 48 0.26 -14.93 -0.06
CA ILE A 48 0.79 -15.69 1.07
C ILE A 48 1.98 -14.93 1.66
N GLN A 49 1.98 -14.77 2.98
CA GLN A 49 3.06 -14.14 3.74
C GLN A 49 3.82 -15.21 4.52
N ILE A 50 5.05 -15.49 4.09
CA ILE A 50 5.92 -16.47 4.73
C ILE A 50 6.77 -15.76 5.80
N PRO A 51 6.68 -16.15 7.09
CA PRO A 51 7.48 -15.58 8.15
C PRO A 51 8.99 -15.68 7.89
N VAL A 52 9.77 -14.83 8.55
CA VAL A 52 11.23 -14.97 8.58
C VAL A 52 11.58 -16.32 9.21
N TRP A 53 12.37 -17.13 8.51
CA TRP A 53 12.81 -18.45 9.01
C TRP A 53 14.16 -18.37 9.71
N THR A 54 14.42 -19.34 10.58
CA THR A 54 15.66 -19.45 11.34
C THR A 54 16.88 -19.50 10.42
N GLN A 55 17.87 -18.64 10.69
CA GLN A 55 19.09 -18.47 9.90
C GLN A 55 18.85 -18.11 8.42
N LYS A 56 17.80 -17.33 8.13
CA LYS A 56 17.58 -16.78 6.79
C LYS A 56 18.84 -16.08 6.28
N SER A 57 19.30 -16.48 5.09
CA SER A 57 20.55 -16.01 4.50
C SER A 57 20.42 -15.75 3.00
N LEU A 58 21.34 -14.95 2.44
CA LEU A 58 21.41 -14.72 1.01
C LEU A 58 21.63 -16.05 0.28
N GLY A 59 20.83 -16.29 -0.76
CA GLY A 59 20.84 -17.52 -1.55
C GLY A 59 19.91 -18.63 -1.01
N ASP A 60 19.27 -18.44 0.14
CA ASP A 60 18.18 -19.33 0.57
C ASP A 60 17.04 -19.30 -0.45
N ASN A 61 16.46 -20.46 -0.74
CA ASN A 61 15.34 -20.59 -1.67
C ASN A 61 14.09 -21.06 -0.93
N VAL A 62 12.99 -20.34 -1.07
CA VAL A 62 11.68 -20.71 -0.54
C VAL A 62 10.73 -21.07 -1.68
N LYS A 63 9.98 -22.16 -1.50
CA LYS A 63 9.02 -22.70 -2.47
C LYS A 63 7.66 -22.80 -1.83
N LEU A 64 6.65 -22.23 -2.47
CA LEU A 64 5.25 -22.36 -2.09
C LEU A 64 4.64 -23.59 -2.77
N LEU A 65 3.95 -24.41 -1.98
CA LEU A 65 3.39 -25.69 -2.39
C LEU A 65 1.87 -25.67 -2.21
N LEU A 66 1.13 -26.02 -3.26
CA LEU A 66 -0.32 -26.25 -3.23
C LEU A 66 -0.58 -27.72 -3.58
N ASN A 67 -1.24 -28.46 -2.69
CA ASN A 67 -1.44 -29.91 -2.80
C ASN A 67 -0.12 -30.65 -3.09
N GLY A 68 0.97 -30.24 -2.43
CA GLY A 68 2.33 -30.74 -2.62
C GLY A 68 3.05 -30.29 -3.91
N ASN A 69 2.37 -29.57 -4.82
CA ASN A 69 2.95 -29.10 -6.07
C ASN A 69 3.50 -27.68 -5.92
N GLN A 70 4.71 -27.43 -6.42
CA GLN A 70 5.26 -26.09 -6.46
C GLN A 70 4.39 -25.16 -7.33
N VAL A 71 3.98 -24.04 -6.75
CA VAL A 71 3.18 -23.00 -7.42
C VAL A 71 3.91 -21.66 -7.51
N ALA A 72 4.81 -21.37 -6.58
CA ALA A 72 5.68 -20.20 -6.61
C ALA A 72 7.00 -20.49 -5.90
N GLN A 73 8.01 -19.66 -6.14
CA GLN A 73 9.27 -19.72 -5.41
C GLN A 73 9.93 -18.35 -5.38
N HIS A 74 10.84 -18.15 -4.44
CA HIS A 74 11.68 -16.97 -4.34
C HIS A 74 13.04 -17.34 -3.78
N THR A 75 14.09 -16.67 -4.25
CA THR A 75 15.44 -16.79 -3.69
C THR A 75 15.78 -15.48 -3.01
N VAL A 76 16.30 -15.54 -1.79
CA VAL A 76 16.71 -14.35 -1.04
C VAL A 76 17.96 -13.76 -1.71
N THR A 77 17.87 -12.52 -2.19
CA THR A 77 18.92 -11.92 -3.03
C THR A 77 19.50 -10.62 -2.47
N GLN A 78 18.72 -9.92 -1.65
CA GLN A 78 19.05 -8.62 -1.10
C GLN A 78 19.16 -8.69 0.43
N GLN A 79 20.02 -7.84 0.99
CA GLN A 79 20.30 -7.80 2.43
C GLN A 79 19.06 -7.44 3.27
N PHE A 80 18.21 -6.54 2.77
CA PHE A 80 16.99 -6.13 3.50
C PHE A 80 16.00 -7.28 3.67
N GLU A 81 16.03 -8.29 2.79
CA GLU A 81 15.09 -9.41 2.83
C GLU A 81 15.33 -10.34 4.02
N LEU A 82 16.50 -10.26 4.65
CA LEU A 82 16.88 -11.13 5.78
C LEU A 82 16.02 -10.90 7.01
N GLU A 83 15.54 -9.67 7.19
CA GLU A 83 14.70 -9.25 8.32
C GLU A 83 13.21 -9.21 7.96
N GLU A 84 12.88 -9.48 6.70
CA GLU A 84 11.54 -9.29 6.16
C GLU A 84 10.85 -10.60 5.82
N ARG A 85 9.53 -10.63 6.01
CA ARG A 85 8.69 -11.73 5.52
C ARG A 85 8.76 -11.83 4.00
N THR A 86 8.59 -13.03 3.46
CA THR A 86 8.59 -13.25 2.01
C THR A 86 7.16 -13.35 1.50
N THR A 87 6.80 -12.49 0.56
CA THR A 87 5.49 -12.49 -0.09
C THR A 87 5.51 -13.34 -1.36
N LEU A 88 4.70 -14.40 -1.39
CA LEU A 88 4.46 -15.23 -2.57
C LEU A 88 2.97 -15.25 -2.90
N PHE A 89 2.63 -15.73 -4.09
CA PHE A 89 1.24 -15.85 -4.53
C PHE A 89 0.96 -17.25 -5.05
N VAL A 90 -0.23 -17.77 -4.72
CA VAL A 90 -0.80 -18.92 -5.41
C VAL A 90 -1.56 -18.39 -6.62
N PRO A 91 -1.18 -18.76 -7.86
CA PRO A 91 -1.88 -18.27 -9.05
C PRO A 91 -3.37 -18.63 -9.03
N ALA A 92 -4.21 -17.69 -9.45
CA ALA A 92 -5.67 -17.79 -9.34
C ALA A 92 -6.23 -19.04 -10.06
N GLU A 93 -5.62 -19.44 -11.17
CA GLU A 93 -5.98 -20.61 -11.96
C GLU A 93 -5.63 -21.94 -11.28
N ARG A 94 -4.77 -21.92 -10.25
CA ARG A 94 -4.40 -23.11 -9.48
C ARG A 94 -5.33 -23.35 -8.28
N LEU A 95 -6.11 -22.34 -7.89
CA LEU A 95 -7.11 -22.42 -6.83
C LEU A 95 -8.50 -22.69 -7.42
N LEU A 96 -9.03 -23.86 -7.08
CA LEU A 96 -10.38 -24.30 -7.42
C LEU A 96 -11.21 -24.38 -6.13
N SER A 97 -12.54 -24.23 -6.26
CA SER A 97 -13.44 -24.47 -5.13
C SER A 97 -13.25 -25.91 -4.59
N GLY A 98 -13.26 -26.06 -3.27
CA GLY A 98 -13.09 -27.33 -2.57
C GLY A 98 -11.92 -27.34 -1.58
N GLU A 99 -11.57 -28.54 -1.13
CA GLU A 99 -10.45 -28.77 -0.21
C GLU A 99 -9.10 -28.61 -0.90
N ALA A 100 -8.16 -27.97 -0.22
CA ALA A 100 -6.77 -27.87 -0.64
C ALA A 100 -5.82 -27.89 0.55
N GLU A 101 -4.54 -28.17 0.29
CA GLU A 101 -3.46 -28.09 1.28
C GLU A 101 -2.41 -27.09 0.83
N LEU A 102 -2.04 -26.17 1.72
CA LEU A 102 -0.99 -25.17 1.49
C LEU A 102 0.19 -25.43 2.42
N SER A 103 1.39 -25.48 1.87
CA SER A 103 2.63 -25.51 2.64
C SER A 103 3.73 -24.75 1.93
N TYR A 104 4.89 -24.62 2.57
CA TYR A 104 6.08 -24.11 1.92
C TYR A 104 7.32 -24.90 2.34
N SER A 105 8.35 -24.83 1.51
CA SER A 105 9.64 -25.46 1.77
C SER A 105 10.78 -24.47 1.62
N VAL A 106 11.68 -24.47 2.60
CA VAL A 106 12.89 -23.64 2.61
C VAL A 106 14.10 -24.52 2.39
N LYS A 107 14.91 -24.17 1.39
CA LYS A 107 16.23 -24.76 1.13
C LYS A 107 17.29 -23.73 1.44
N ARG A 108 17.94 -23.89 2.59
CA ARG A 108 19.11 -23.07 2.97
C ARG A 108 20.33 -23.46 2.15
N VAL A 109 21.25 -22.51 1.97
CA VAL A 109 22.48 -22.76 1.20
C VAL A 109 23.24 -23.96 1.76
N SER A 110 23.54 -24.93 0.91
CA SER A 110 24.24 -26.19 1.26
C SER A 110 23.52 -27.10 2.26
N GLN A 111 22.21 -26.93 2.49
CA GLN A 111 21.42 -27.79 3.36
C GLN A 111 20.30 -28.51 2.57
N ALA A 112 19.75 -29.56 3.20
CA ALA A 112 18.54 -30.21 2.71
C ALA A 112 17.33 -29.27 2.84
N ALA A 113 16.33 -29.46 1.99
CA ALA A 113 15.10 -28.69 2.09
C ALA A 113 14.30 -29.11 3.33
N GLU A 114 13.84 -28.12 4.09
CA GLU A 114 12.89 -28.27 5.20
C GLU A 114 11.50 -27.92 4.66
N THR A 115 10.47 -28.71 4.98
CA THR A 115 9.09 -28.46 4.53
C THR A 115 8.19 -28.34 5.74
N GLY A 116 7.38 -27.28 5.78
CA GLY A 116 6.41 -27.05 6.85
C GLY A 116 5.21 -27.98 6.76
N SER A 117 4.48 -28.10 7.87
CA SER A 117 3.22 -28.84 7.91
C SER A 117 2.18 -28.20 6.98
N PRO A 118 1.36 -28.99 6.26
CA PRO A 118 0.33 -28.44 5.41
C PRO A 118 -0.83 -27.85 6.23
N LEU A 119 -1.21 -26.61 5.89
CA LEU A 119 -2.46 -25.99 6.30
C LEU A 119 -3.60 -26.51 5.43
N LYS A 120 -4.70 -26.91 6.06
CA LYS A 120 -5.92 -27.29 5.37
C LYS A 120 -6.70 -26.05 4.97
N LEU A 121 -7.11 -25.99 3.71
CA LEU A 121 -7.90 -24.92 3.14
C LEU A 121 -9.25 -25.45 2.67
N PHE A 122 -10.29 -24.65 2.82
CA PHE A 122 -11.57 -24.81 2.13
C PHE A 122 -11.81 -23.57 1.27
N VAL A 123 -11.63 -23.73 -0.04
CA VAL A 123 -11.76 -22.63 -1.00
C VAL A 123 -13.19 -22.59 -1.52
N LYS A 124 -13.87 -21.45 -1.45
CA LYS A 124 -15.20 -21.26 -2.03
C LYS A 124 -15.22 -20.00 -2.89
N LEU A 125 -15.31 -20.22 -4.19
CA LEU A 125 -15.24 -19.16 -5.21
C LEU A 125 -16.61 -18.77 -5.76
N ASP A 126 -17.59 -19.66 -5.59
CA ASP A 126 -18.96 -19.46 -6.04
C ASP A 126 -19.72 -18.61 -5.03
N LEU A 127 -20.20 -17.44 -5.46
CA LEU A 127 -20.94 -16.52 -4.60
C LEU A 127 -22.29 -17.13 -4.16
N PRO A 128 -22.69 -16.96 -2.89
CA PRO A 128 -24.03 -17.36 -2.47
C PRO A 128 -25.08 -16.53 -3.22
N GLY A 129 -26.14 -17.16 -3.71
CA GLY A 129 -27.12 -16.51 -4.58
C GLY A 129 -26.75 -16.54 -6.08
N GLY A 130 -25.51 -16.90 -6.42
CA GLY A 130 -25.04 -16.93 -7.81
C GLY A 130 -24.70 -15.55 -8.37
N GLN A 131 -24.53 -15.49 -9.70
CA GLN A 131 -24.31 -14.23 -10.41
C GLN A 131 -25.66 -13.59 -10.75
N ASP A 132 -25.79 -12.27 -10.55
CA ASP A 132 -26.97 -11.52 -10.92
C ASP A 132 -26.94 -11.15 -12.41
N LEU A 133 -27.63 -11.94 -13.22
CA LEU A 133 -27.65 -11.77 -14.68
C LEU A 133 -28.68 -10.75 -15.17
N ASP A 134 -29.61 -10.32 -14.32
CA ASP A 134 -30.64 -9.31 -14.61
C ASP A 134 -30.71 -8.25 -13.49
N PRO A 135 -29.67 -7.41 -13.36
CA PRO A 135 -29.58 -6.45 -12.28
C PRO A 135 -30.65 -5.35 -12.44
N GLY A 136 -31.64 -5.40 -11.55
CA GLY A 136 -32.75 -4.45 -11.45
C GLY A 136 -32.77 -3.74 -10.09
N TYR A 137 -33.90 -3.80 -9.40
CA TYR A 137 -34.06 -3.25 -8.03
C TYR A 137 -33.71 -4.29 -6.95
N GLY A 138 -32.65 -5.07 -7.17
CA GLY A 138 -32.18 -6.15 -6.30
C GLY A 138 -31.83 -7.43 -7.07
N HIS A 139 -31.18 -8.36 -6.38
CA HIS A 139 -30.62 -9.59 -6.93
C HIS A 139 -31.71 -10.52 -7.51
N SER A 140 -31.66 -10.77 -8.82
CA SER A 140 -32.74 -11.44 -9.56
C SER A 140 -32.94 -12.92 -9.23
N GLU A 141 -31.93 -13.56 -8.62
CA GLU A 141 -31.98 -14.95 -8.15
C GLU A 141 -32.43 -15.11 -6.68
N LEU A 142 -32.56 -14.02 -5.92
CA LEU A 142 -32.98 -14.08 -4.53
C LEU A 142 -34.45 -13.71 -4.38
N VAL A 143 -35.23 -14.64 -3.83
CA VAL A 143 -36.68 -14.49 -3.65
C VAL A 143 -37.03 -14.75 -2.19
N MET A 144 -37.76 -13.82 -1.58
CA MET A 144 -38.30 -14.00 -0.23
C MET A 144 -39.81 -14.22 -0.21
N THR A 145 -40.25 -14.91 0.82
CA THR A 145 -41.64 -14.92 1.28
C THR A 145 -41.68 -14.67 2.77
N PHE A 146 -42.89 -14.57 3.33
CA PHE A 146 -43.11 -14.26 4.73
C PHE A 146 -43.96 -15.33 5.41
N ASP A 147 -43.75 -15.54 6.70
CA ASP A 147 -44.75 -16.13 7.59
C ASP A 147 -45.15 -15.04 8.61
N PRO A 148 -46.42 -14.54 8.56
CA PRO A 148 -47.56 -15.04 7.77
C PRO A 148 -47.51 -14.75 6.26
N ALA A 149 -48.01 -15.69 5.43
CA ALA A 149 -47.93 -15.63 3.96
C ALA A 149 -48.54 -14.39 3.29
N ASN A 150 -49.54 -13.77 3.91
CA ASN A 150 -50.21 -12.58 3.38
C ASN A 150 -49.66 -11.26 3.98
N LEU A 151 -48.50 -11.28 4.64
CA LEU A 151 -47.91 -10.13 5.34
C LEU A 151 -47.93 -8.83 4.53
N VAL A 152 -47.52 -8.87 3.26
CA VAL A 152 -47.43 -7.68 2.40
C VAL A 152 -48.81 -7.06 2.15
N ARG A 153 -49.87 -7.89 2.09
CA ARG A 153 -51.25 -7.44 1.89
C ARG A 153 -51.90 -6.99 3.20
N ASP A 154 -51.72 -7.78 4.25
CA ASP A 154 -52.46 -7.64 5.52
C ASP A 154 -51.76 -6.69 6.49
N GLY A 155 -50.46 -6.46 6.32
CA GLY A 155 -49.62 -5.66 7.20
C GLY A 155 -49.26 -6.35 8.52
N VAL A 156 -48.55 -5.63 9.37
CA VAL A 156 -48.16 -6.06 10.73
C VAL A 156 -48.94 -5.23 11.73
N ASP A 157 -49.91 -5.84 12.38
CA ASP A 157 -50.60 -5.28 13.54
C ASP A 157 -49.91 -5.66 14.86
N LYS A 158 -50.45 -5.20 15.99
CA LYS A 158 -49.91 -5.50 17.32
C LYS A 158 -49.79 -7.00 17.62
N GLU A 159 -50.78 -7.80 17.20
CA GLU A 159 -50.77 -9.24 17.46
C GLU A 159 -49.77 -9.98 16.56
N THR A 160 -49.59 -9.52 15.32
CA THR A 160 -48.59 -10.02 14.38
C THR A 160 -47.19 -9.65 14.85
N ALA A 161 -46.97 -8.41 15.28
CA ALA A 161 -45.70 -7.97 15.85
C ALA A 161 -45.31 -8.82 17.06
N LYS A 162 -46.26 -9.11 17.96
CA LYS A 162 -46.04 -9.95 19.14
C LYS A 162 -45.66 -11.40 18.81
N LYS A 163 -46.13 -11.94 17.69
CA LYS A 163 -45.74 -13.27 17.21
C LYS A 163 -44.40 -13.26 16.46
N GLY A 164 -43.95 -12.08 16.01
CA GLY A 164 -42.82 -11.92 15.11
C GLY A 164 -43.19 -12.23 13.65
N VAL A 165 -42.30 -11.84 12.76
CA VAL A 165 -42.42 -12.07 11.31
C VAL A 165 -41.22 -12.89 10.86
N ARG A 166 -41.45 -13.99 10.13
CA ARG A 166 -40.35 -14.75 9.53
C ARG A 166 -40.14 -14.33 8.09
N ILE A 167 -38.89 -14.02 7.74
CA ILE A 167 -38.46 -13.81 6.37
C ILE A 167 -37.84 -15.12 5.90
N ILE A 168 -38.38 -15.69 4.82
CA ILE A 168 -38.01 -17.02 4.34
C ILE A 168 -37.37 -16.89 2.96
N ALA A 169 -36.13 -17.37 2.81
CA ALA A 169 -35.52 -17.55 1.49
C ALA A 169 -36.22 -18.70 0.77
N THR A 170 -36.73 -18.44 -0.43
CA THR A 170 -37.52 -19.42 -1.19
C THR A 170 -36.99 -19.64 -2.59
N PRO A 171 -37.13 -20.87 -3.12
CA PRO A 171 -36.68 -21.18 -4.47
C PRO A 171 -37.31 -20.25 -5.50
N LYS A 172 -36.49 -19.70 -6.40
CA LYS A 172 -36.99 -19.19 -7.67
C LYS A 172 -37.66 -20.34 -8.43
N SER A 173 -38.76 -20.05 -9.10
CA SER A 173 -39.57 -21.08 -9.77
C SER A 173 -38.71 -22.00 -10.65
N GLY A 174 -38.65 -23.28 -10.30
CA GLY A 174 -37.89 -24.31 -11.03
C GLY A 174 -36.48 -24.64 -10.50
N SER A 175 -35.95 -23.94 -9.49
CA SER A 175 -34.60 -24.21 -8.94
C SER A 175 -34.55 -25.35 -7.90
N GLY A 176 -35.63 -25.57 -7.14
CA GLY A 176 -35.74 -26.59 -6.09
C GLY A 176 -34.95 -26.29 -4.80
N LEU A 177 -33.91 -25.46 -4.86
CA LEU A 177 -33.13 -24.95 -3.72
C LEU A 177 -33.53 -23.51 -3.36
N PRO A 178 -33.45 -23.10 -2.08
CA PRO A 178 -33.81 -21.75 -1.64
C PRO A 178 -33.14 -20.63 -2.43
N TYR A 179 -31.88 -20.84 -2.83
CA TYR A 179 -31.12 -19.93 -3.70
C TYR A 179 -29.93 -20.69 -4.34
N PRO A 180 -29.35 -20.18 -5.44
CA PRO A 180 -28.17 -20.78 -6.06
C PRO A 180 -26.96 -20.81 -5.12
N ASN A 181 -26.12 -21.84 -5.24
CA ASN A 181 -24.88 -22.04 -4.48
C ASN A 181 -25.04 -22.07 -2.95
N ILE A 182 -26.24 -22.40 -2.45
CA ILE A 182 -26.48 -22.62 -1.03
C ILE A 182 -25.53 -23.68 -0.47
N ALA A 183 -24.90 -23.39 0.66
CA ALA A 183 -23.94 -24.26 1.34
C ALA A 183 -24.19 -24.33 2.85
N LEU A 184 -23.58 -25.34 3.49
CA LEU A 184 -23.57 -25.44 4.94
C LEU A 184 -22.87 -24.22 5.54
N GLY A 185 -23.48 -23.67 6.60
CA GLY A 185 -22.93 -22.51 7.30
C GLY A 185 -23.30 -21.16 6.70
N ASP A 186 -24.02 -21.12 5.57
CA ASP A 186 -24.53 -19.86 5.02
C ASP A 186 -25.49 -19.18 6.01
N VAL A 187 -25.46 -17.86 6.08
CA VAL A 187 -26.29 -17.04 6.97
C VAL A 187 -27.08 -16.03 6.13
N ILE A 188 -28.39 -15.96 6.37
CA ILE A 188 -29.23 -14.90 5.82
C ILE A 188 -29.10 -13.67 6.73
N ILE A 189 -28.75 -12.55 6.12
CA ILE A 189 -28.71 -11.23 6.78
C ILE A 189 -29.94 -10.47 6.28
N ALA A 190 -30.97 -10.38 7.12
CA ALA A 190 -32.21 -9.70 6.79
C ALA A 190 -32.25 -8.28 7.36
N ALA A 191 -32.78 -7.34 6.58
CA ALA A 191 -33.00 -5.97 6.98
C ALA A 191 -34.49 -5.68 7.11
N TRP A 192 -34.91 -5.16 8.27
CA TRP A 192 -36.25 -4.66 8.54
C TRP A 192 -36.20 -3.18 8.86
N ALA A 193 -36.64 -2.31 7.94
CA ALA A 193 -36.44 -0.86 8.06
C ALA A 193 -34.96 -0.48 8.33
N GLY A 194 -34.03 -1.21 7.73
CA GLY A 194 -32.59 -1.02 7.95
C GLY A 194 -32.04 -1.60 9.25
N LYS A 195 -32.84 -2.29 10.08
CA LYS A 195 -32.37 -3.04 11.26
C LYS A 195 -32.00 -4.47 10.86
N ILE A 196 -30.80 -4.93 11.26
CA ILE A 196 -30.26 -6.21 10.83
C ILE A 196 -30.61 -7.35 11.79
N ARG A 197 -31.01 -8.49 11.24
CA ARG A 197 -31.13 -9.78 11.94
C ARG A 197 -30.52 -10.89 11.10
N GLU A 198 -29.75 -11.75 11.74
CA GLU A 198 -29.11 -12.89 11.10
C GLU A 198 -29.89 -14.18 11.38
N SER A 199 -29.87 -15.12 10.43
CA SER A 199 -30.38 -16.47 10.67
C SER A 199 -29.37 -17.30 11.47
N GLU A 200 -29.83 -18.44 11.99
CA GLU A 200 -28.90 -19.52 12.31
C GLU A 200 -28.21 -20.00 11.01
N PRO A 201 -26.96 -20.51 11.09
CA PRO A 201 -26.26 -21.02 9.92
C PRO A 201 -27.00 -22.19 9.26
N VAL A 202 -27.02 -22.22 7.92
CA VAL A 202 -27.68 -23.26 7.12
C VAL A 202 -27.17 -24.64 7.52
N THR A 203 -28.12 -25.54 7.79
CA THR A 203 -27.87 -26.91 8.23
C THR A 203 -28.16 -27.90 7.10
N GLN A 204 -27.62 -29.13 7.25
CA GLN A 204 -27.84 -30.20 6.27
C GLN A 204 -29.33 -30.53 6.08
N LYS A 205 -30.14 -30.42 7.15
CA LYS A 205 -31.59 -30.68 7.06
C LYS A 205 -32.30 -29.69 6.14
N GLN A 206 -31.86 -28.43 6.13
CA GLN A 206 -32.43 -27.39 5.27
C GLN A 206 -32.00 -27.58 3.81
N LEU A 207 -30.82 -28.17 3.56
CA LEU A 207 -30.39 -28.56 2.22
C LEU A 207 -31.14 -29.79 1.71
N ASP A 208 -31.32 -30.80 2.55
CA ASP A 208 -31.95 -32.07 2.19
C ASP A 208 -33.46 -31.94 1.97
N ASP A 209 -34.13 -31.08 2.74
CA ASP A 209 -35.58 -30.85 2.68
C ASP A 209 -35.92 -29.38 2.99
N PRO A 210 -35.65 -28.46 2.04
CA PRO A 210 -35.87 -27.02 2.22
C PRO A 210 -37.34 -26.64 2.37
N VAL A 211 -38.27 -27.53 1.97
CA VAL A 211 -39.71 -27.26 2.05
C VAL A 211 -40.20 -27.41 3.49
N ASN A 212 -39.78 -28.47 4.18
CA ASN A 212 -40.18 -28.69 5.58
C ASN A 212 -39.20 -28.06 6.58
N ASN A 213 -37.99 -27.71 6.14
CA ASN A 213 -36.97 -27.04 6.93
C ASN A 213 -36.51 -25.80 6.16
N PRO A 214 -37.31 -24.71 6.15
CA PRO A 214 -36.94 -23.50 5.44
C PRO A 214 -35.69 -22.83 6.05
N VAL A 215 -34.98 -22.06 5.23
CA VAL A 215 -33.97 -21.12 5.70
C VAL A 215 -34.67 -19.80 5.97
N GLU A 216 -34.75 -19.41 7.24
CA GLU A 216 -35.58 -18.29 7.69
C GLU A 216 -34.89 -17.45 8.75
N VAL A 217 -35.25 -16.17 8.80
CA VAL A 217 -34.88 -15.22 9.85
C VAL A 217 -36.13 -14.78 10.59
N LEU A 218 -36.10 -14.86 11.92
CA LEU A 218 -37.15 -14.30 12.77
C LEU A 218 -36.87 -12.82 13.05
N ILE A 219 -37.77 -11.95 12.62
CA ILE A 219 -37.86 -10.56 13.07
C ILE A 219 -38.79 -10.52 14.28
N ASP A 220 -38.19 -10.38 15.47
CA ASP A 220 -38.91 -10.38 16.74
C ASP A 220 -39.73 -9.10 16.97
N GLU A 221 -40.61 -9.14 17.99
CA GLU A 221 -41.46 -8.02 18.38
C GLU A 221 -40.64 -6.76 18.69
N ALA A 222 -39.49 -6.90 19.36
CA ALA A 222 -38.66 -5.76 19.75
C ALA A 222 -38.14 -5.02 18.50
N THR A 223 -37.66 -5.76 17.51
CA THR A 223 -37.15 -5.22 16.23
C THR A 223 -38.25 -4.49 15.46
N ILE A 224 -39.45 -5.07 15.40
CA ILE A 224 -40.60 -4.47 14.72
C ILE A 224 -41.03 -3.18 15.42
N LEU A 225 -41.12 -3.19 16.76
CA LEU A 225 -41.53 -2.04 17.54
C LEU A 225 -40.49 -0.90 17.48
N GLU A 226 -39.21 -1.24 17.50
CA GLU A 226 -38.09 -0.30 17.38
C GLU A 226 -38.07 0.38 16.01
N ALA A 227 -38.24 -0.39 14.92
CA ALA A 227 -38.36 0.15 13.56
C ALA A 227 -39.58 1.08 13.41
N GLY A 228 -40.67 0.75 14.10
CA GLY A 228 -41.85 1.58 14.21
C GLY A 228 -42.85 1.45 13.06
N ASP A 229 -44.04 2.03 13.26
CA ASP A 229 -45.16 1.92 12.32
C ASP A 229 -44.86 2.69 11.04
N SER A 230 -45.20 2.14 9.89
CA SER A 230 -45.04 2.80 8.60
C SER A 230 -46.07 2.29 7.62
N LYS A 231 -46.46 3.14 6.67
CA LYS A 231 -47.24 2.70 5.50
C LYS A 231 -46.39 1.85 4.54
N ARG A 232 -45.07 1.86 4.69
CA ARG A 232 -44.13 1.08 3.88
C ARG A 232 -42.78 0.94 4.60
N VAL A 233 -42.65 -0.10 5.40
CA VAL A 233 -41.35 -0.63 5.87
C VAL A 233 -40.74 -1.42 4.73
N SER A 234 -39.49 -1.12 4.39
CA SER A 234 -38.75 -1.94 3.45
C SER A 234 -38.16 -3.15 4.15
N VAL A 235 -38.28 -4.28 3.49
CA VAL A 235 -37.76 -5.56 3.95
C VAL A 235 -36.98 -6.18 2.81
N SER A 236 -35.78 -6.67 3.08
CA SER A 236 -34.94 -7.39 2.12
C SER A 236 -33.95 -8.29 2.88
N TYR A 237 -33.27 -9.18 2.16
CA TYR A 237 -32.17 -9.95 2.73
C TYR A 237 -31.01 -10.07 1.74
N LYS A 238 -29.80 -10.30 2.26
CA LYS A 238 -28.64 -10.80 1.52
C LYS A 238 -28.11 -12.07 2.18
N ILE A 239 -27.19 -12.77 1.54
CA ILE A 239 -26.60 -14.00 2.08
C ILE A 239 -25.10 -13.79 2.27
N ARG A 240 -24.57 -14.30 3.39
CA ARG A 240 -23.14 -14.43 3.64
C ARG A 240 -22.81 -15.91 3.82
N ASP A 241 -21.86 -16.44 3.06
CA ASP A 241 -21.49 -17.86 3.15
C ASP A 241 -20.51 -18.16 4.31
N CYS A 242 -20.17 -19.44 4.48
CA CYS A 242 -19.25 -19.91 5.53
C CYS A 242 -17.82 -19.35 5.43
N VAL A 243 -17.41 -18.80 4.28
CA VAL A 243 -16.11 -18.11 4.11
C VAL A 243 -16.32 -16.61 3.86
N TYR A 244 -17.48 -16.08 4.23
CA TYR A 244 -17.83 -14.65 4.12
C TYR A 244 -17.75 -14.09 2.70
N ASN A 245 -18.01 -14.88 1.66
CA ASN A 245 -18.51 -14.29 0.43
C ASN A 245 -19.94 -13.81 0.66
N GLU A 246 -20.30 -12.69 0.05
CA GLU A 246 -21.67 -12.16 0.07
C GLU A 246 -22.34 -12.34 -1.30
N SER A 247 -23.67 -12.35 -1.31
CA SER A 247 -24.43 -12.21 -2.55
C SER A 247 -24.15 -10.84 -3.20
N GLU A 248 -24.16 -10.77 -4.54
CA GLU A 248 -23.76 -9.56 -5.27
C GLU A 248 -24.62 -8.33 -4.93
N ASP A 249 -25.86 -8.55 -4.53
CA ASP A 249 -26.77 -7.55 -3.99
C ASP A 249 -27.77 -8.18 -3.01
N TRP A 250 -28.58 -7.34 -2.37
CA TRP A 250 -29.76 -7.74 -1.62
C TRP A 250 -30.84 -8.25 -2.56
N CYS A 251 -31.70 -9.15 -2.09
CA CYS A 251 -32.92 -9.48 -2.81
C CYS A 251 -33.77 -8.23 -3.05
N LYS A 252 -34.66 -8.30 -4.04
CA LYS A 252 -35.62 -7.22 -4.29
C LYS A 252 -36.40 -6.91 -3.00
N ALA A 253 -36.39 -5.64 -2.61
CA ALA A 253 -37.06 -5.21 -1.38
C ALA A 253 -38.59 -5.23 -1.53
N GLU A 254 -39.28 -5.68 -0.49
CA GLU A 254 -40.75 -5.63 -0.38
C GLU A 254 -41.19 -4.57 0.63
N GLY A 255 -42.34 -3.95 0.35
CA GLY A 255 -42.93 -2.93 1.22
C GLY A 255 -44.01 -3.51 2.12
N VAL A 256 -43.78 -3.53 3.44
CA VAL A 256 -44.73 -4.03 4.44
C VAL A 256 -45.35 -2.87 5.20
N THR A 257 -46.67 -2.84 5.32
CA THR A 257 -47.34 -1.88 6.22
C THR A 257 -47.22 -2.37 7.65
N VAL A 258 -46.77 -1.51 8.58
CA VAL A 258 -46.68 -1.80 10.01
C VAL A 258 -47.55 -0.79 10.74
N ASP A 259 -48.53 -1.27 11.49
CA ASP A 259 -49.45 -0.49 12.32
C ASP A 259 -49.70 -1.23 13.63
N THR A 260 -48.73 -1.16 14.53
CA THR A 260 -48.82 -1.72 15.88
C THR A 260 -49.64 -0.84 16.81
N ASN A 261 -49.90 0.43 16.43
CA ASN A 261 -50.75 1.34 17.19
C ASN A 261 -51.31 2.51 16.33
N ASN A 262 -52.64 2.60 16.25
CA ASN A 262 -53.37 3.53 15.39
C ASN A 262 -53.28 5.03 15.79
N SER A 263 -52.38 5.40 16.72
CA SER A 263 -52.25 6.74 17.32
C SER A 263 -50.89 7.43 17.07
N ARG A 264 -50.04 6.91 16.18
CA ARG A 264 -48.73 7.52 15.88
C ARG A 264 -48.84 8.81 15.09
N LEU A 265 -47.90 9.72 15.32
CA LEU A 265 -47.82 11.00 14.60
C LEU A 265 -47.47 10.76 13.11
N GLU A 266 -47.81 11.70 12.24
CA GLU A 266 -47.52 11.59 10.81
C GLU A 266 -46.01 11.52 10.54
N ALA A 267 -45.63 10.74 9.54
CA ALA A 267 -44.23 10.49 9.22
C ALA A 267 -43.54 11.78 8.74
N PRO A 268 -42.25 11.97 9.07
CA PRO A 268 -41.48 13.09 8.53
C PRO A 268 -41.31 12.95 7.01
N ALA A 269 -41.05 14.06 6.33
CA ALA A 269 -40.82 14.09 4.88
C ALA A 269 -39.56 14.89 4.52
N LEU A 270 -38.67 14.34 3.71
CA LEU A 270 -37.60 15.13 3.08
C LEU A 270 -38.21 16.25 2.24
N LYS A 271 -37.83 17.48 2.56
CA LYS A 271 -38.25 18.69 1.86
C LYS A 271 -37.67 18.70 0.46
N ASP A 272 -38.47 19.17 -0.50
CA ASP A 272 -38.11 19.27 -1.93
C ASP A 272 -37.72 17.92 -2.58
N ASN A 273 -38.09 16.79 -1.96
CA ASN A 273 -37.90 15.45 -2.52
C ASN A 273 -39.21 14.90 -3.09
N GLU A 274 -39.26 14.68 -4.40
CA GLU A 274 -40.38 14.01 -5.05
C GLU A 274 -40.21 12.48 -4.98
N GLY A 275 -41.15 11.80 -4.32
CA GLY A 275 -41.12 10.35 -4.16
C GLY A 275 -40.29 9.86 -2.98
N LEU A 276 -39.88 8.59 -3.01
CA LEU A 276 -39.16 7.88 -1.94
C LEU A 276 -37.70 7.58 -2.31
N THR A 277 -37.17 8.30 -3.30
CA THR A 277 -35.77 8.17 -3.73
C THR A 277 -35.08 9.51 -3.49
N VAL A 278 -33.87 9.49 -2.94
CA VAL A 278 -33.04 10.69 -2.73
C VAL A 278 -31.70 10.52 -3.43
N ASP A 279 -31.37 11.40 -4.37
CA ASP A 279 -30.08 11.41 -5.05
C ASP A 279 -29.13 12.38 -4.37
N LEU A 280 -28.04 11.86 -3.81
CA LEU A 280 -27.01 12.63 -3.10
C LEU A 280 -26.36 13.70 -3.98
N LYS A 281 -26.38 13.56 -5.31
CA LYS A 281 -25.86 14.58 -6.25
C LYS A 281 -26.78 15.79 -6.38
N ASN A 282 -28.07 15.61 -6.13
CA ASN A 282 -29.07 16.66 -6.26
C ASN A 282 -29.26 17.46 -4.96
N LEU A 283 -28.65 17.01 -3.86
CA LEU A 283 -28.67 17.73 -2.58
C LEU A 283 -27.68 18.90 -2.61
N GLN A 284 -28.19 20.13 -2.47
CA GLN A 284 -27.38 21.37 -2.44
C GLN A 284 -26.82 21.70 -1.04
N GLY A 285 -26.97 20.80 -0.07
CA GLY A 285 -26.56 21.02 1.33
C GLY A 285 -27.09 19.92 2.26
N ASN A 286 -27.21 20.23 3.54
CA ASN A 286 -27.81 19.33 4.52
C ASN A 286 -29.29 19.05 4.18
N PRO A 287 -29.75 17.79 4.24
CA PRO A 287 -31.14 17.45 4.05
C PRO A 287 -32.05 18.15 5.06
N MET A 288 -33.12 18.77 4.56
CA MET A 288 -34.15 19.40 5.38
C MET A 288 -35.33 18.43 5.48
N VAL A 289 -35.79 18.13 6.69
CA VAL A 289 -36.85 17.17 6.95
C VAL A 289 -38.02 17.87 7.63
N ASP A 290 -39.16 17.90 6.95
CA ASP A 290 -40.37 18.55 7.41
C ASP A 290 -41.21 17.63 8.29
N VAL A 291 -41.61 18.15 9.44
CA VAL A 291 -42.58 17.56 10.38
C VAL A 291 -43.82 18.45 10.42
N TRP A 292 -44.99 17.88 10.12
CA TRP A 292 -46.26 18.59 10.24
C TRP A 292 -46.78 18.54 11.68
N ALA A 293 -46.53 19.60 12.45
CA ALA A 293 -47.10 19.78 13.79
C ALA A 293 -48.53 20.31 13.69
N GLY A 294 -49.47 19.45 13.29
CA GLY A 294 -50.86 19.84 12.98
C GLY A 294 -51.83 19.84 14.16
N ASP A 295 -51.61 18.99 15.17
CA ASP A 295 -52.51 18.85 16.31
C ASP A 295 -52.01 19.64 17.53
N PRO A 296 -52.65 20.76 17.90
CA PRO A 296 -52.22 21.59 19.04
C PRO A 296 -52.44 20.91 20.41
N ASN A 297 -53.14 19.77 20.47
CA ASN A 297 -53.24 18.98 21.70
C ASN A 297 -52.00 18.12 21.94
N VAL A 298 -51.30 17.73 20.86
CA VAL A 298 -50.09 16.91 20.91
C VAL A 298 -48.86 17.80 20.92
N PHE A 299 -48.76 18.70 19.95
CA PHE A 299 -47.63 19.63 19.77
C PHE A 299 -47.89 20.93 20.52
N LYS A 300 -46.91 21.40 21.29
CA LYS A 300 -46.92 22.71 21.95
C LYS A 300 -45.70 23.54 21.55
N LYS A 301 -45.83 24.86 21.72
CA LYS A 301 -44.67 25.75 21.67
C LYS A 301 -43.64 25.26 22.69
N ASP A 302 -42.37 25.33 22.32
CA ASP A 302 -41.21 24.94 23.12
C ASP A 302 -41.00 23.42 23.30
N ASP A 303 -41.88 22.58 22.74
CA ASP A 303 -41.58 21.14 22.56
C ASP A 303 -40.36 20.98 21.63
N GLU A 304 -39.66 19.87 21.79
CA GLU A 304 -38.47 19.51 21.03
C GLU A 304 -38.78 18.28 20.17
N VAL A 305 -38.66 18.43 18.86
CA VAL A 305 -38.71 17.32 17.90
C VAL A 305 -37.35 16.64 17.92
N VAL A 306 -37.32 15.40 18.37
CA VAL A 306 -36.14 14.54 18.36
C VAL A 306 -36.25 13.65 17.14
N MET A 307 -35.63 14.08 16.05
CA MET A 307 -35.59 13.40 14.75
C MET A 307 -34.48 12.35 14.76
N LEU A 308 -34.77 11.14 14.29
CA LEU A 308 -33.81 10.06 14.09
C LEU A 308 -33.76 9.72 12.61
N VAL A 309 -32.57 9.73 12.01
CA VAL A 309 -32.30 8.95 10.79
C VAL A 309 -31.62 7.66 11.18
N SER A 310 -32.07 6.57 10.58
CA SER A 310 -31.49 5.25 10.79
C SER A 310 -31.36 4.48 9.49
N GLY A 311 -30.49 3.47 9.47
CA GLY A 311 -30.30 2.58 8.34
C GLY A 311 -29.04 1.75 8.50
N THR A 312 -28.76 0.89 7.53
CA THR A 312 -27.53 0.09 7.50
C THR A 312 -26.71 0.46 6.27
N THR A 313 -25.40 0.67 6.43
CA THR A 313 -24.48 1.06 5.36
C THR A 313 -24.21 -0.09 4.37
N LEU A 314 -23.39 0.14 3.33
CA LEU A 314 -22.90 -0.95 2.48
C LEU A 314 -22.08 -1.99 3.25
N GLU A 315 -21.42 -1.55 4.33
CA GLU A 315 -20.50 -2.32 5.17
C GLU A 315 -21.23 -2.92 6.40
N ASP A 316 -22.57 -3.06 6.33
CA ASP A 316 -23.44 -3.60 7.39
C ASP A 316 -23.41 -2.86 8.74
N LYS A 317 -22.93 -1.61 8.76
CA LYS A 317 -22.92 -0.79 9.96
C LYS A 317 -24.25 -0.09 10.18
N GLU A 318 -24.81 -0.20 11.38
CA GLU A 318 -25.98 0.59 11.77
C GLU A 318 -25.62 2.08 11.91
N ILE A 319 -26.36 2.92 11.22
CA ILE A 319 -26.39 4.37 11.43
C ILE A 319 -27.64 4.68 12.25
N ASN A 320 -27.46 5.39 13.36
CA ASN A 320 -28.53 5.92 14.19
C ASN A 320 -28.13 7.34 14.62
N VAL A 321 -28.57 8.35 13.86
CA VAL A 321 -28.20 9.76 14.12
C VAL A 321 -29.43 10.55 14.51
N THR A 322 -29.33 11.23 15.64
CA THR A 322 -30.43 12.00 16.22
C THR A 322 -30.15 13.49 16.13
N VAL A 323 -31.13 14.26 15.69
CA VAL A 323 -31.11 15.73 15.64
C VAL A 323 -32.30 16.29 16.39
N HIS A 324 -32.08 17.40 17.07
CA HIS A 324 -33.04 18.04 17.95
C HIS A 324 -33.46 19.39 17.37
N GLN A 325 -34.77 19.62 17.24
CA GLN A 325 -35.30 20.89 16.75
C GLN A 325 -36.45 21.38 17.64
N ARG A 326 -36.33 22.61 18.13
CA ARG A 326 -37.38 23.21 18.95
C ARG A 326 -38.54 23.76 18.11
N ILE A 327 -39.76 23.62 18.61
CA ILE A 327 -40.96 24.24 18.03
C ILE A 327 -41.03 25.71 18.52
N GLU A 328 -40.58 26.64 17.67
CA GLU A 328 -40.40 28.05 18.05
C GLU A 328 -41.70 28.86 18.15
N ALA A 329 -42.77 28.42 17.49
CA ALA A 329 -44.07 29.11 17.53
C ALA A 329 -45.23 28.12 17.68
N THR A 330 -46.36 28.64 18.15
CA THR A 330 -47.56 27.85 18.43
C THR A 330 -48.06 27.09 17.20
N PRO A 331 -48.27 25.76 17.28
CA PRO A 331 -48.93 24.95 16.25
C PRO A 331 -50.35 25.46 15.89
N PRO A 332 -50.90 25.17 14.70
CA PRO A 332 -50.41 24.23 13.69
C PRO A 332 -49.36 24.83 12.73
N ARG A 333 -48.26 24.11 12.47
CA ARG A 333 -47.22 24.54 11.52
C ARG A 333 -46.32 23.39 11.07
N THR A 334 -45.61 23.60 9.97
CA THR A 334 -44.45 22.77 9.62
C THR A 334 -43.25 23.18 10.47
N VAL A 335 -42.55 22.19 11.00
CA VAL A 335 -41.26 22.29 11.68
C VAL A 335 -40.24 21.64 10.76
N THR A 336 -39.29 22.41 10.26
CA THR A 336 -38.20 21.89 9.42
C THR A 336 -37.01 21.58 10.30
N VAL A 337 -36.53 20.34 10.22
CA VAL A 337 -35.34 19.85 10.93
C VAL A 337 -34.21 19.71 9.92
N GLU A 338 -33.10 20.42 10.12
CA GLU A 338 -31.89 20.23 9.32
C GLU A 338 -31.16 18.98 9.81
N HIS A 339 -30.99 17.99 8.95
CA HIS A 339 -30.28 16.76 9.26
C HIS A 339 -28.89 16.74 8.61
N ASN A 340 -27.89 16.13 9.26
CA ASN A 340 -26.54 16.05 8.71
C ASN A 340 -26.51 15.20 7.42
N LEU A 341 -25.90 15.73 6.35
CA LEU A 341 -25.69 15.03 5.08
C LEU A 341 -24.78 13.80 5.22
N SER A 342 -23.89 13.76 6.22
CA SER A 342 -22.98 12.62 6.44
C SER A 342 -23.73 11.32 6.70
N ALA A 343 -24.81 11.37 7.51
CA ALA A 343 -25.62 10.21 7.83
C ALA A 343 -26.33 9.66 6.58
N LEU A 344 -26.86 10.55 5.74
CA LEU A 344 -27.52 10.15 4.49
C LEU A 344 -26.50 9.61 3.47
N ARG A 345 -25.29 10.20 3.40
CA ARG A 345 -24.18 9.70 2.56
C ARG A 345 -23.66 8.33 3.00
N ALA A 346 -23.61 8.06 4.30
CA ALA A 346 -23.23 6.75 4.82
C ALA A 346 -24.21 5.66 4.36
N LEU A 347 -25.47 6.03 4.12
CA LEU A 347 -26.54 5.15 3.63
C LEU A 347 -26.69 5.17 2.11
N ALA A 348 -25.70 5.65 1.35
CA ALA A 348 -25.71 5.57 -0.10
C ALA A 348 -25.82 4.12 -0.59
N LYS A 349 -26.64 3.90 -1.64
CA LYS A 349 -27.05 2.57 -2.14
C LYS A 349 -27.80 1.71 -1.13
N ARG A 350 -28.30 2.32 -0.05
CA ARG A 350 -29.11 1.70 1.01
C ARG A 350 -30.34 2.56 1.27
N GLU A 351 -31.10 2.19 2.29
CA GLU A 351 -32.25 2.96 2.73
C GLU A 351 -31.95 3.79 3.97
N ALA A 352 -32.48 5.02 3.98
CA ALA A 352 -32.52 5.89 5.13
C ALA A 352 -33.95 6.01 5.66
N VAL A 353 -34.13 5.67 6.93
CA VAL A 353 -35.42 5.65 7.62
C VAL A 353 -35.47 6.80 8.62
N TYR A 354 -36.40 7.72 8.40
CA TYR A 354 -36.66 8.86 9.29
C TYR A 354 -37.84 8.60 10.22
N THR A 355 -37.64 8.84 11.51
CA THR A 355 -38.67 8.87 12.55
C THR A 355 -38.45 10.06 13.48
N TYR A 356 -39.44 10.43 14.29
CA TYR A 356 -39.24 11.39 15.37
C TYR A 356 -40.12 11.08 16.58
N HIS A 357 -39.75 11.64 17.73
CA HIS A 357 -40.62 11.77 18.90
C HIS A 357 -40.55 13.19 19.48
N LEU A 358 -41.43 13.52 20.42
CA LEU A 358 -41.44 14.81 21.09
C LEU A 358 -40.85 14.72 22.49
N LYS A 359 -40.08 15.72 22.90
CA LYS A 359 -39.73 15.97 24.30
C LYS A 359 -40.36 17.27 24.78
N ARG A 360 -40.88 17.26 26.01
CA ARG A 360 -41.43 18.42 26.70
C ARG A 360 -40.72 18.58 28.04
N GLY A 361 -39.97 19.68 28.18
CA GLY A 361 -39.16 19.90 29.39
C GLY A 361 -38.12 18.80 29.64
N GLY A 362 -37.57 18.20 28.57
CA GLY A 362 -36.58 17.13 28.63
C GLY A 362 -37.16 15.70 28.77
N VAL A 363 -38.47 15.55 28.97
CA VAL A 363 -39.14 14.25 29.10
C VAL A 363 -39.86 13.89 27.80
N VAL A 364 -39.74 12.64 27.35
CA VAL A 364 -40.43 12.14 26.15
C VAL A 364 -41.95 12.21 26.38
N VAL A 365 -42.66 12.83 25.43
CA VAL A 365 -44.13 12.91 25.46
C VAL A 365 -44.68 11.53 25.10
N GLU A 366 -45.59 11.03 25.93
CA GLU A 366 -46.22 9.73 25.72
C GLU A 366 -46.93 9.66 24.35
N ASN A 367 -46.81 8.53 23.64
CA ASN A 367 -47.40 8.31 22.32
C ASN A 367 -46.98 9.33 21.24
N SER A 368 -45.89 10.07 21.44
CA SER A 368 -45.39 11.03 20.46
C SER A 368 -44.50 10.44 19.36
N GLN A 369 -44.36 9.11 19.30
CA GLN A 369 -43.59 8.46 18.25
C GLN A 369 -44.30 8.63 16.91
N SER A 370 -43.55 9.04 15.89
CA SER A 370 -44.05 9.17 14.53
C SER A 370 -44.13 7.81 13.83
N LYS A 371 -44.87 7.80 12.71
CA LYS A 371 -44.69 6.81 11.65
C LYS A 371 -43.29 6.98 11.02
N ALA A 372 -42.69 5.90 10.54
CA ALA A 372 -41.41 5.92 9.84
C ALA A 372 -41.58 6.23 8.35
N ARG A 373 -40.60 6.90 7.76
CA ARG A 373 -40.48 7.08 6.30
C ARG A 373 -39.12 6.64 5.80
N ALA A 374 -39.11 5.65 4.91
CA ALA A 374 -37.92 5.14 4.25
C ALA A 374 -37.69 5.85 2.91
N TYR A 375 -36.42 6.14 2.60
CA TYR A 375 -35.94 6.67 1.33
C TYR A 375 -34.80 5.82 0.78
N SER A 376 -34.87 5.40 -0.48
CA SER A 376 -33.75 4.78 -1.18
C SER A 376 -32.73 5.86 -1.57
N VAL A 377 -31.48 5.72 -1.11
CA VAL A 377 -30.43 6.73 -1.32
C VAL A 377 -29.57 6.36 -2.52
N ILE A 378 -29.56 7.21 -3.55
CA ILE A 378 -28.72 7.06 -4.75
C ILE A 378 -27.43 7.88 -4.57
N GLY A 379 -26.29 7.24 -4.82
CA GLY A 379 -24.96 7.85 -4.81
C GLY A 379 -23.88 6.84 -4.41
N GLU A 380 -22.64 7.30 -4.25
CA GLU A 380 -21.56 6.46 -3.71
C GLU A 380 -21.41 6.76 -2.21
N PRO A 381 -21.24 5.73 -1.35
CA PRO A 381 -20.89 5.97 0.04
C PRO A 381 -19.53 6.66 0.10
N LYS A 382 -19.34 7.50 1.11
CA LYS A 382 -18.07 8.19 1.29
C LYS A 382 -16.99 7.15 1.60
N THR A 383 -16.08 6.93 0.67
CA THR A 383 -14.87 6.11 0.87
C THR A 383 -13.80 6.92 1.59
N LEU A 384 -12.95 6.23 2.37
CA LEU A 384 -11.78 6.85 2.98
C LEU A 384 -10.82 7.29 1.88
N ALA A 385 -10.37 8.55 1.96
CA ALA A 385 -9.48 9.13 0.95
C ALA A 385 -8.14 8.38 0.92
N ALA A 386 -7.53 8.31 -0.27
CA ALA A 386 -6.21 7.72 -0.43
C ALA A 386 -5.15 8.48 0.39
N PRO A 387 -4.11 7.79 0.90
CA PRO A 387 -2.96 8.45 1.50
C PRO A 387 -2.18 9.25 0.45
N VAL A 388 -1.47 10.28 0.89
CA VAL A 388 -0.66 11.15 0.00
C VAL A 388 0.81 11.06 0.38
N ALA A 389 1.64 10.52 -0.52
CA ALA A 389 3.09 10.59 -0.37
C ALA A 389 3.58 12.02 -0.65
N LEU A 390 4.27 12.63 0.31
CA LEU A 390 4.66 14.05 0.21
C LEU A 390 5.93 14.29 -0.59
N ASP A 391 6.80 13.28 -0.64
CA ASP A 391 8.14 13.38 -1.20
C ASP A 391 8.19 12.88 -2.65
N THR A 392 7.10 13.12 -3.40
CA THR A 392 6.95 12.71 -4.80
C THR A 392 7.05 13.89 -5.76
N SER A 393 7.68 13.68 -6.92
CA SER A 393 7.68 14.62 -8.03
C SER A 393 7.29 13.89 -9.31
N GLY A 394 6.18 14.29 -9.94
CA GLY A 394 5.71 13.69 -11.19
C GLY A 394 5.38 12.19 -11.11
N GLY A 395 4.88 11.71 -9.96
CA GLY A 395 4.58 10.29 -9.73
C GLY A 395 5.81 9.43 -9.41
N VAL A 396 6.98 10.04 -9.22
CA VAL A 396 8.22 9.36 -8.82
C VAL A 396 8.57 9.72 -7.39
N ILE A 397 8.95 8.71 -6.60
CA ILE A 397 9.48 8.85 -5.23
C ILE A 397 10.95 8.45 -5.20
N SER A 398 11.79 9.19 -4.49
CA SER A 398 13.23 8.89 -4.40
C SER A 398 13.50 7.69 -3.48
N PRO A 399 14.30 6.69 -3.90
CA PRO A 399 14.66 5.54 -3.06
C PRO A 399 15.67 5.88 -1.95
N ASP A 400 16.28 7.07 -2.00
CA ASP A 400 17.36 7.47 -1.08
C ASP A 400 16.88 8.50 -0.03
N LEU A 401 15.59 8.54 0.29
CA LEU A 401 15.08 9.45 1.32
C LEU A 401 15.39 8.88 2.71
N PRO A 402 15.76 9.73 3.69
CA PRO A 402 16.03 9.29 5.06
C PRO A 402 14.77 8.77 5.79
N GLU A 403 13.60 9.22 5.35
CA GLU A 403 12.28 8.72 5.72
C GLU A 403 11.28 9.11 4.64
N TYR A 404 10.17 8.39 4.58
CA TYR A 404 9.06 8.68 3.67
C TYR A 404 7.88 9.22 4.46
N ARG A 405 7.40 10.41 4.08
CA ARG A 405 6.30 11.06 4.81
C ARG A 405 4.99 10.86 4.08
N ILE A 406 4.07 10.15 4.72
CA ILE A 406 2.78 9.79 4.17
C ILE A 406 1.68 10.54 4.93
N ARG A 407 0.93 11.37 4.23
CA ARG A 407 -0.18 12.12 4.82
C ARG A 407 -1.48 11.33 4.74
N ILE A 408 -2.10 11.16 5.89
CA ILE A 408 -3.49 10.69 6.01
C ILE A 408 -4.36 11.93 6.13
N LEU A 409 -5.32 12.10 5.22
CA LEU A 409 -6.22 13.24 5.23
C LEU A 409 -7.24 13.12 6.37
N HIS A 410 -7.66 14.26 6.91
CA HIS A 410 -8.67 14.30 7.97
C HIS A 410 -9.97 13.61 7.51
N ASP A 411 -10.47 12.70 8.34
CA ASP A 411 -11.80 12.13 8.22
C ASP A 411 -12.44 12.02 9.62
N PRO A 412 -13.72 12.41 9.80
CA PRO A 412 -14.40 12.31 11.10
C PRO A 412 -14.46 10.89 11.69
N LEU A 413 -14.25 9.86 10.89
CA LEU A 413 -14.16 8.47 11.36
C LEU A 413 -12.84 8.17 12.06
N ILE A 414 -11.80 8.95 11.81
CA ILE A 414 -10.49 8.80 12.44
C ILE A 414 -10.54 9.52 13.79
N THR A 415 -10.35 8.75 14.86
CA THR A 415 -10.35 9.24 16.24
C THR A 415 -9.16 8.67 17.01
N ALA A 416 -8.93 9.16 18.23
CA ALA A 416 -7.88 8.62 19.09
C ALA A 416 -8.08 7.16 19.53
N GLU A 417 -9.30 6.62 19.36
CA GLU A 417 -9.64 5.22 19.66
C GLU A 417 -9.47 4.31 18.43
N THR A 418 -9.11 4.87 17.28
CA THR A 418 -8.85 4.11 16.03
C THR A 418 -7.35 3.97 15.79
N ALA A 419 -6.97 3.13 14.83
CA ALA A 419 -5.59 3.03 14.37
C ALA A 419 -5.51 3.00 12.84
N ILE A 420 -4.36 3.39 12.28
CA ILE A 420 -4.08 3.29 10.86
C ILE A 420 -3.10 2.14 10.62
N GLU A 421 -3.51 1.18 9.79
CA GLU A 421 -2.63 0.17 9.22
C GLU A 421 -2.21 0.63 7.82
N LEU A 422 -1.04 1.24 7.72
CA LEU A 422 -0.49 1.68 6.44
C LEU A 422 -0.04 0.49 5.60
N LYS A 423 -0.41 0.46 4.32
CA LYS A 423 0.00 -0.57 3.35
C LYS A 423 1.06 -0.02 2.41
N TRP A 424 2.28 -0.54 2.54
CA TRP A 424 3.44 -0.24 1.69
C TRP A 424 3.68 -1.37 0.69
N PHE A 425 2.77 -1.54 -0.27
CA PHE A 425 2.83 -2.69 -1.18
C PHE A 425 3.57 -2.31 -2.46
N GLY A 426 4.75 -2.89 -2.71
CA GLY A 426 5.52 -2.59 -3.91
C GLY A 426 5.84 -3.80 -4.78
N THR A 427 6.19 -3.51 -6.02
CA THR A 427 6.71 -4.51 -6.98
C THR A 427 8.14 -4.15 -7.35
N LEU A 428 9.05 -5.07 -7.08
CA LEU A 428 10.48 -4.95 -7.35
C LEU A 428 10.76 -5.05 -8.87
N PRO A 429 11.92 -4.57 -9.37
CA PRO A 429 12.30 -4.66 -10.79
C PRO A 429 12.22 -6.09 -11.36
N ASN A 430 12.48 -7.08 -10.51
CA ASN A 430 12.43 -8.50 -10.85
C ASN A 430 11.01 -9.10 -10.89
N GLY A 431 9.96 -8.28 -10.67
CA GLY A 431 8.55 -8.67 -10.64
C GLY A 431 8.07 -9.27 -9.31
N THR A 432 8.97 -9.51 -8.34
CA THR A 432 8.59 -9.99 -7.01
C THR A 432 7.94 -8.88 -6.19
N SER A 433 7.15 -9.25 -5.18
CA SER A 433 6.42 -8.28 -4.35
C SER A 433 7.15 -8.03 -3.05
N TYR A 434 7.12 -6.80 -2.60
CA TYR A 434 7.63 -6.38 -1.31
C TYR A 434 6.47 -5.78 -0.51
N ASP A 435 6.19 -6.35 0.65
CA ASP A 435 5.07 -5.98 1.52
C ASP A 435 5.49 -6.09 2.98
N PRO A 436 6.31 -5.14 3.47
CA PRO A 436 6.77 -5.14 4.85
C PRO A 436 5.57 -5.03 5.79
N LYS A 437 5.73 -5.56 7.01
CA LYS A 437 4.76 -5.32 8.07
C LYS A 437 5.17 -4.03 8.77
N LEU A 438 4.31 -3.01 8.69
CA LEU A 438 4.50 -1.74 9.39
C LEU A 438 3.71 -1.74 10.70
N ASP A 439 4.20 -1.00 11.68
CA ASP A 439 3.49 -0.79 12.93
C ASP A 439 2.20 0.02 12.73
N TRP A 440 1.21 -0.24 13.57
CA TRP A 440 -0.03 0.54 13.55
C TRP A 440 0.22 1.92 14.11
N HIS A 441 -0.23 2.95 13.38
CA HIS A 441 -0.21 4.32 13.87
C HIS A 441 -1.49 4.58 14.66
N HIS A 442 -1.36 4.94 15.94
CA HIS A 442 -2.47 5.34 16.78
C HIS A 442 -2.55 6.87 16.81
N PRO A 443 -3.53 7.51 16.14
CA PRO A 443 -3.63 8.97 16.10
C PRO A 443 -3.87 9.53 17.51
N SER A 444 -3.16 10.61 17.84
CA SER A 444 -3.52 11.43 18.99
C SER A 444 -4.81 12.22 18.75
N VAL A 445 -5.39 12.75 19.83
CA VAL A 445 -6.57 13.64 19.74
C VAL A 445 -6.30 14.85 18.85
N ASP A 446 -5.08 15.41 18.90
CA ASP A 446 -4.70 16.57 18.09
C ASP A 446 -4.57 16.20 16.61
N GLU A 447 -3.94 15.07 16.29
CA GLU A 447 -3.81 14.57 14.91
C GLU A 447 -5.16 14.24 14.29
N ALA A 448 -6.04 13.57 15.03
CA ALA A 448 -7.38 13.22 14.56
C ALA A 448 -8.24 14.47 14.25
N ASN A 449 -8.05 15.55 15.01
CA ASN A 449 -8.80 16.80 14.85
C ASN A 449 -8.13 17.82 13.92
N ASP A 450 -6.88 17.59 13.45
CA ASP A 450 -6.22 18.51 12.53
C ASP A 450 -6.95 18.49 11.18
N PRO A 451 -7.48 19.63 10.68
CA PRO A 451 -8.18 19.69 9.40
C PRO A 451 -7.30 19.35 8.19
N LYS A 452 -5.97 19.37 8.33
CA LYS A 452 -5.01 18.91 7.30
C LYS A 452 -4.71 17.41 7.39
N GLY A 453 -5.20 16.75 8.44
CA GLY A 453 -4.81 15.39 8.82
C GLY A 453 -3.40 15.34 9.43
N PHE A 454 -2.77 14.18 9.39
CA PHE A 454 -1.48 13.94 10.05
C PHE A 454 -0.53 13.14 9.14
N ILE A 455 0.73 13.00 9.56
CA ILE A 455 1.80 12.37 8.79
C ILE A 455 2.27 11.12 9.53
N ILE A 456 2.30 10.00 8.82
CA ILE A 456 2.97 8.77 9.23
C ILE A 456 4.31 8.73 8.51
N THR A 457 5.40 8.42 9.23
CA THR A 457 6.73 8.22 8.64
C THR A 457 7.00 6.74 8.41
N VAL A 458 7.68 6.44 7.30
CA VAL A 458 8.14 5.09 6.95
C VAL A 458 9.66 5.13 6.80
N GLU A 459 10.34 4.13 7.37
CA GLU A 459 11.81 4.04 7.38
C GLU A 459 12.42 4.00 5.95
N ASP A 460 13.61 4.57 5.80
CA ASP A 460 14.37 4.64 4.52
C ASP A 460 14.51 3.30 3.81
N ARG A 461 14.77 2.23 4.57
CA ARG A 461 14.99 0.88 4.04
C ARG A 461 13.83 0.39 3.16
N HIS A 462 12.59 0.79 3.45
CA HIS A 462 11.41 0.29 2.73
C HIS A 462 11.26 0.89 1.32
N GLY A 463 11.63 2.15 1.14
CA GLY A 463 11.68 2.72 -0.21
C GLY A 463 12.99 2.39 -0.93
N LYS A 464 14.11 2.25 -0.21
CA LYS A 464 15.36 1.74 -0.81
C LYS A 464 15.20 0.33 -1.35
N ALA A 465 14.48 -0.53 -0.63
CA ALA A 465 14.15 -1.89 -1.06
C ALA A 465 13.44 -1.90 -2.42
N LEU A 466 12.59 -0.91 -2.69
CA LEU A 466 11.81 -0.79 -3.93
C LEU A 466 12.53 -0.08 -5.08
N GLU A 467 13.82 0.25 -4.95
CA GLU A 467 14.57 0.98 -5.98
C GLU A 467 14.46 0.35 -7.38
N GLY A 468 13.98 1.14 -8.33
CA GLY A 468 13.70 0.77 -9.71
C GLY A 468 12.37 0.05 -9.94
N GLY A 469 11.58 -0.14 -8.89
CA GLY A 469 10.27 -0.76 -8.89
C GLY A 469 9.12 0.24 -8.78
N THR A 470 7.99 -0.24 -8.24
CA THR A 470 6.77 0.55 -8.04
C THR A 470 6.23 0.40 -6.62
N LEU A 471 5.47 1.40 -6.18
CA LEU A 471 4.78 1.45 -4.89
C LEU A 471 3.28 1.70 -5.10
N ASP A 472 2.47 0.85 -4.49
CA ASP A 472 1.01 0.92 -4.39
C ASP A 472 0.64 1.19 -2.93
N LEU A 473 0.22 2.43 -2.65
CA LEU A 473 0.07 2.96 -1.31
C LEU A 473 -1.41 3.07 -0.94
N SER A 474 -1.80 2.48 0.18
CA SER A 474 -3.16 2.55 0.76
C SER A 474 -3.09 2.40 2.28
N TYR A 475 -4.21 2.46 2.98
CA TYR A 475 -4.29 2.10 4.40
C TYR A 475 -5.63 1.46 4.76
N ASN A 476 -5.67 0.78 5.90
CA ASN A 476 -6.92 0.43 6.57
C ASN A 476 -7.09 1.30 7.82
N LEU A 477 -8.29 1.84 8.02
CA LEU A 477 -8.73 2.37 9.30
C LEU A 477 -9.19 1.18 10.16
N LEU A 478 -8.59 1.06 11.34
CA LEU A 478 -8.87 0.03 12.31
C LEU A 478 -9.78 0.58 13.40
N SER A 479 -10.84 -0.16 13.72
CA SER A 479 -11.70 0.11 14.88
C SER A 479 -11.93 -1.14 15.70
N ASP A 480 -12.07 -0.98 17.02
CA ASP A 480 -12.50 -2.05 17.91
C ASP A 480 -14.03 -2.12 17.92
N GLU A 481 -14.57 -3.24 17.45
CA GLU A 481 -15.99 -3.58 17.58
C GLU A 481 -16.11 -4.84 18.45
N ASN A 482 -16.45 -4.64 19.73
CA ASN A 482 -16.68 -5.71 20.71
C ASN A 482 -15.50 -6.69 20.89
N GLY A 483 -14.26 -6.20 20.84
CA GLY A 483 -13.05 -7.02 20.99
C GLY A 483 -12.56 -7.66 19.69
N SER A 484 -13.10 -7.22 18.54
CA SER A 484 -12.65 -7.58 17.20
C SER A 484 -12.16 -6.35 16.46
N VAL A 485 -11.06 -6.47 15.73
CA VAL A 485 -10.53 -5.39 14.90
C VAL A 485 -11.23 -5.42 13.55
N ASP A 486 -12.12 -4.46 13.33
CA ASP A 486 -12.67 -4.18 12.02
C ASP A 486 -11.66 -3.38 11.16
N ARG A 487 -11.68 -3.61 9.84
CA ARG A 487 -10.73 -3.02 8.88
C ARG A 487 -11.49 -2.36 7.75
N ARG A 488 -11.46 -1.03 7.72
CA ARG A 488 -12.04 -0.26 6.63
C ARG A 488 -10.96 0.22 5.65
N PRO A 489 -10.94 -0.24 4.40
CA PRO A 489 -9.91 0.15 3.44
C PRO A 489 -10.10 1.59 2.93
N SER A 490 -8.98 2.23 2.63
CA SER A 490 -8.92 3.47 1.88
C SER A 490 -8.95 3.23 0.37
N LEU A 491 -9.16 4.31 -0.39
CA LEU A 491 -8.74 4.31 -1.79
C LEU A 491 -7.22 4.10 -1.89
N HIS A 492 -6.78 3.50 -2.98
CA HIS A 492 -5.37 3.42 -3.34
C HIS A 492 -4.92 4.78 -3.90
N ALA A 493 -3.70 5.19 -3.54
CA ALA A 493 -3.04 6.31 -4.18
C ALA A 493 -2.71 5.95 -5.65
N GLU A 494 -2.41 6.96 -6.46
CA GLU A 494 -1.82 6.72 -7.78
C GLU A 494 -0.52 5.91 -7.62
N ARG A 495 -0.34 4.89 -8.46
CA ARG A 495 0.84 4.03 -8.41
C ARG A 495 2.10 4.85 -8.67
N LEU A 496 3.05 4.78 -7.75
CA LEU A 496 4.29 5.55 -7.80
C LEU A 496 5.43 4.69 -8.36
N SER A 497 6.34 5.32 -9.10
CA SER A 497 7.64 4.74 -9.46
C SER A 497 8.66 5.06 -8.38
N VAL A 498 9.47 4.09 -7.98
CA VAL A 498 10.50 4.30 -6.94
C VAL A 498 11.86 4.44 -7.61
N GLY A 499 12.32 5.68 -7.77
CA GLY A 499 13.51 6.01 -8.56
C GLY A 499 13.33 5.76 -10.06
N GLU A 500 14.45 5.63 -10.76
CA GLU A 500 14.47 5.31 -12.19
C GLU A 500 14.08 3.84 -12.42
N PRO A 501 13.10 3.54 -13.28
CA PRO A 501 12.72 2.17 -13.60
C PRO A 501 13.93 1.33 -14.03
N ARG A 502 14.10 0.15 -13.42
CA ARG A 502 15.15 -0.81 -13.81
C ARG A 502 14.54 -2.04 -14.44
N PHE A 503 15.28 -2.71 -15.32
CA PHE A 503 14.85 -3.99 -15.87
C PHE A 503 15.06 -5.15 -14.87
N GLU A 504 14.45 -6.31 -15.14
CA GLU A 504 14.55 -7.51 -14.28
C GLU A 504 16.01 -7.94 -14.04
N LEU A 505 16.88 -7.78 -15.04
CA LEU A 505 18.26 -8.26 -15.01
C LEU A 505 19.23 -7.09 -14.76
N VAL A 506 20.22 -7.32 -13.91
CA VAL A 506 21.33 -6.36 -13.71
C VAL A 506 22.16 -6.22 -14.99
N GLN A 507 22.85 -5.08 -15.15
CA GLN A 507 23.73 -4.82 -16.29
C GLN A 507 24.81 -5.91 -16.49
N PRO A 508 25.29 -6.13 -17.74
CA PRO A 508 26.39 -7.06 -17.99
C PRO A 508 27.72 -6.54 -17.42
N ILE A 509 28.68 -7.45 -17.24
CA ILE A 509 30.05 -7.12 -16.84
C ILE A 509 30.96 -7.26 -18.06
N VAL A 510 31.67 -6.19 -18.42
CA VAL A 510 32.63 -6.19 -19.54
C VAL A 510 34.07 -6.18 -19.01
N LEU A 511 34.85 -7.19 -19.36
CA LEU A 511 36.25 -7.30 -18.93
C LEU A 511 37.10 -6.18 -19.55
N GLY A 512 37.74 -5.37 -18.71
CA GLY A 512 38.57 -4.25 -19.12
C GLY A 512 37.87 -2.89 -19.05
N GLU A 513 36.54 -2.87 -18.87
CA GLU A 513 35.83 -1.66 -18.48
C GLU A 513 36.19 -1.30 -17.02
N LYS A 514 36.53 -0.03 -16.79
CA LYS A 514 36.84 0.57 -15.49
C LYS A 514 36.35 2.02 -15.48
N ASN A 515 35.50 2.36 -14.52
CA ASN A 515 35.03 3.72 -14.25
C ASN A 515 34.35 4.41 -15.45
N GLY A 516 33.58 3.67 -16.24
CA GLY A 516 32.88 4.16 -17.42
C GLY A 516 33.77 4.28 -18.66
N ALA A 517 34.94 3.64 -18.67
CA ALA A 517 35.85 3.63 -19.81
C ALA A 517 36.53 2.29 -20.01
N LEU A 518 36.89 1.96 -21.24
CA LEU A 518 37.63 0.74 -21.58
C LEU A 518 38.78 1.11 -22.52
N GLU A 519 40.03 0.92 -22.09
CA GLU A 519 41.22 1.11 -22.92
C GLU A 519 41.61 -0.22 -23.59
N PRO A 520 41.46 -0.36 -24.93
CA PRO A 520 41.74 -1.62 -25.61
C PRO A 520 43.18 -2.11 -25.47
N LYS A 521 44.16 -1.20 -25.29
CA LYS A 521 45.58 -1.57 -25.11
C LYS A 521 45.85 -2.30 -23.80
N ASP A 522 44.99 -2.12 -22.80
CA ASP A 522 45.13 -2.76 -21.49
C ASP A 522 44.53 -4.17 -21.46
N LEU A 523 43.87 -4.59 -22.56
CA LEU A 523 43.29 -5.92 -22.68
C LEU A 523 44.38 -6.98 -22.93
N ALA A 524 44.47 -7.96 -22.03
CA ALA A 524 45.38 -9.10 -22.20
C ALA A 524 45.09 -9.84 -23.50
N ASN A 525 46.13 -10.01 -24.33
CA ASN A 525 46.08 -10.61 -25.67
C ASN A 525 45.08 -9.93 -26.63
N GLY A 526 44.69 -8.68 -26.37
CA GLY A 526 43.70 -7.96 -27.18
C GLY A 526 42.30 -8.59 -27.11
N THR A 527 41.96 -9.29 -26.03
CA THR A 527 40.66 -9.96 -25.86
C THR A 527 39.91 -9.40 -24.66
N SER A 528 38.58 -9.35 -24.76
CA SER A 528 37.66 -9.00 -23.68
C SER A 528 36.62 -10.10 -23.50
N LYS A 529 35.69 -9.91 -22.57
CA LYS A 529 34.57 -10.82 -22.29
C LYS A 529 33.38 -10.01 -21.83
N LEU A 530 32.19 -10.39 -22.29
CA LEU A 530 30.93 -9.92 -21.73
C LEU A 530 30.34 -11.05 -20.89
N THR A 531 30.08 -10.78 -19.62
CA THR A 531 29.44 -11.73 -18.70
C THR A 531 28.03 -11.26 -18.42
N ALA A 532 27.04 -12.06 -18.79
CA ALA A 532 25.68 -11.95 -18.29
C ALA A 532 25.62 -12.65 -16.92
N PRO A 533 25.42 -11.92 -15.81
CA PRO A 533 25.31 -12.54 -14.49
C PRO A 533 24.16 -13.55 -14.42
N ALA A 534 24.29 -14.55 -13.53
CA ALA A 534 23.17 -15.46 -13.28
C ALA A 534 22.03 -14.68 -12.60
N PRO A 535 20.81 -14.66 -13.17
CA PRO A 535 19.68 -14.05 -12.51
C PRO A 535 19.34 -14.84 -11.25
N VAL A 536 19.29 -14.16 -10.12
CA VAL A 536 19.10 -14.82 -8.82
C VAL A 536 17.61 -14.99 -8.49
N ALA A 537 16.78 -14.00 -8.82
CA ALA A 537 15.34 -14.02 -8.56
C ALA A 537 14.61 -15.07 -9.41
N THR A 538 14.92 -15.12 -10.71
CA THR A 538 14.38 -16.10 -11.65
C THR A 538 15.56 -16.85 -12.29
N PRO A 539 16.07 -17.91 -11.64
CA PRO A 539 17.20 -18.68 -12.14
C PRO A 539 16.95 -19.22 -13.55
N THR A 540 18.01 -19.37 -14.33
CA THR A 540 17.89 -19.82 -15.72
C THR A 540 17.68 -21.32 -15.79
N GLU A 541 16.78 -21.77 -16.64
CA GLU A 541 16.51 -23.20 -16.84
C GLU A 541 17.15 -23.73 -18.11
N SER A 542 17.26 -25.07 -18.20
CA SER A 542 17.71 -25.72 -19.42
C SER A 542 16.75 -25.38 -20.57
N GLY A 543 17.28 -24.90 -21.69
CA GLY A 543 16.51 -24.42 -22.85
C GLY A 543 16.36 -22.91 -22.93
N ASP A 544 16.59 -22.16 -21.85
CA ASP A 544 16.63 -20.69 -21.89
C ASP A 544 17.74 -20.22 -22.84
N THR A 545 17.54 -19.06 -23.48
CA THR A 545 18.52 -18.49 -24.42
C THR A 545 18.94 -17.10 -23.96
N VAL A 546 20.23 -16.91 -23.72
CA VAL A 546 20.83 -15.62 -23.36
C VAL A 546 21.40 -14.98 -24.61
N THR A 547 21.00 -13.74 -24.92
CA THR A 547 21.50 -12.95 -26.05
C THR A 547 22.09 -11.65 -25.52
N TYR A 548 23.31 -11.31 -25.91
CA TYR A 548 23.82 -9.95 -25.66
C TYR A 548 23.63 -9.08 -26.90
N THR A 549 23.49 -7.78 -26.67
CA THR A 549 23.51 -6.73 -27.69
C THR A 549 24.61 -5.74 -27.32
N TRP A 550 25.52 -5.51 -28.27
CA TRP A 550 26.62 -4.55 -28.17
C TRP A 550 26.42 -3.48 -29.24
N THR A 551 26.31 -2.22 -28.83
CA THR A 551 26.06 -1.11 -29.74
C THR A 551 27.18 -0.09 -29.57
N GLY A 552 28.05 0.02 -30.58
CA GLY A 552 29.02 1.12 -30.66
C GLY A 552 28.51 2.22 -31.57
N GLU A 553 28.72 3.49 -31.20
CA GLU A 553 28.31 4.64 -32.03
C GLU A 553 28.88 4.60 -33.46
N VAL A 554 30.08 4.03 -33.64
CA VAL A 554 30.76 3.90 -34.93
C VAL A 554 30.61 2.50 -35.51
N SER A 555 30.81 1.47 -34.69
CA SER A 555 30.79 0.08 -35.17
C SER A 555 29.40 -0.50 -35.40
N GLY A 556 28.35 0.22 -35.00
CA GLY A 556 26.96 -0.24 -35.04
C GLY A 556 26.68 -1.34 -34.01
N GLU A 557 25.56 -2.02 -34.24
CA GLU A 557 25.04 -3.06 -33.36
C GLU A 557 25.57 -4.45 -33.73
N LYS A 558 25.86 -5.26 -32.70
CA LYS A 558 26.27 -6.65 -32.81
C LYS A 558 25.61 -7.49 -31.72
N GLU A 559 25.07 -8.64 -32.10
CA GLU A 559 24.49 -9.62 -31.19
C GLU A 559 25.15 -11.00 -31.33
N ASP A 560 25.13 -11.77 -30.25
CA ASP A 560 25.38 -13.20 -30.20
C ASP A 560 24.55 -13.85 -29.08
N PHE A 561 24.35 -15.17 -29.13
CA PHE A 561 23.50 -15.87 -28.17
C PHE A 561 24.04 -17.24 -27.76
N LYS A 562 23.60 -17.71 -26.59
CA LYS A 562 23.85 -19.06 -26.07
C LYS A 562 22.58 -19.66 -25.51
N THR A 563 22.26 -20.86 -25.96
CA THR A 563 21.18 -21.68 -25.38
C THR A 563 21.74 -22.49 -24.22
N LEU A 564 21.04 -22.47 -23.09
CA LEU A 564 21.45 -23.10 -21.85
C LEU A 564 21.05 -24.57 -21.80
N ASN A 565 21.87 -25.37 -21.14
CA ASN A 565 21.64 -26.79 -20.92
C ASN A 565 21.79 -27.10 -19.42
N ALA A 566 21.62 -28.37 -19.04
CA ALA A 566 21.72 -28.79 -17.64
C ALA A 566 23.06 -28.45 -16.94
N LEU A 567 24.13 -28.18 -17.68
CA LEU A 567 25.44 -27.82 -17.12
C LEU A 567 25.67 -26.30 -17.00
N SER A 568 24.95 -25.50 -17.79
CA SER A 568 25.09 -24.04 -17.85
C SER A 568 23.90 -23.27 -17.25
N LYS A 569 22.80 -23.96 -16.95
CA LYS A 569 21.68 -23.39 -16.21
C LYS A 569 22.12 -22.92 -14.82
N ASP A 570 21.49 -21.88 -14.30
CA ASP A 570 21.79 -21.24 -13.01
C ASP A 570 23.22 -20.69 -12.84
N LYS A 571 23.96 -20.50 -13.95
CA LYS A 571 25.35 -19.99 -13.93
C LYS A 571 25.51 -18.72 -14.78
N PRO A 572 26.50 -17.86 -14.45
CA PRO A 572 26.83 -16.72 -15.31
C PRO A 572 27.20 -17.16 -16.72
N VAL A 573 26.68 -16.47 -17.72
CA VAL A 573 26.91 -16.77 -19.13
C VAL A 573 27.98 -15.83 -19.67
N VAL A 574 29.13 -16.41 -20.02
CA VAL A 574 30.29 -15.66 -20.51
C VAL A 574 30.36 -15.73 -22.04
N PHE A 575 30.41 -14.58 -22.70
CA PHE A 575 30.68 -14.43 -24.13
C PHE A 575 32.12 -13.93 -24.31
N THR A 576 32.88 -14.64 -25.14
CA THR A 576 34.25 -14.24 -25.46
C THR A 576 34.22 -13.17 -26.54
N LEU A 577 34.83 -12.02 -26.27
CA LEU A 577 35.06 -10.96 -27.26
C LEU A 577 36.51 -11.10 -27.72
N ASP A 578 36.72 -11.87 -28.78
CA ASP A 578 38.07 -12.18 -29.28
C ASP A 578 38.76 -10.95 -29.91
N ALA A 579 40.02 -11.12 -30.32
CA ALA A 579 40.81 -10.04 -30.89
C ALA A 579 40.19 -9.46 -32.18
N ALA A 580 39.46 -10.27 -32.95
CA ALA A 580 38.74 -9.78 -34.12
C ALA A 580 37.55 -8.91 -33.71
N PHE A 581 36.81 -9.30 -32.68
CA PHE A 581 35.74 -8.49 -32.10
C PHE A 581 36.28 -7.16 -31.56
N VAL A 582 37.39 -7.19 -30.81
CA VAL A 582 38.01 -5.96 -30.28
C VAL A 582 38.41 -5.03 -31.42
N ALA A 583 39.06 -5.53 -32.47
CA ALA A 583 39.47 -4.74 -33.62
C ALA A 583 38.28 -4.18 -34.44
N ALA A 584 37.16 -4.89 -34.51
CA ALA A 584 36.01 -4.49 -35.33
C ALA A 584 34.95 -3.65 -34.58
N HIS A 585 34.80 -3.85 -33.26
CA HIS A 585 33.67 -3.33 -32.49
C HIS A 585 34.06 -2.56 -31.23
N ILE A 586 35.32 -2.59 -30.82
CA ILE A 586 35.81 -1.79 -29.69
C ILE A 586 36.73 -0.69 -30.21
N GLU A 587 37.86 -1.04 -30.85
CA GLU A 587 38.88 -0.10 -31.33
C GLU A 587 38.31 1.03 -32.22
N PRO A 588 37.35 0.80 -33.14
CA PRO A 588 36.80 1.87 -33.98
C PRO A 588 35.98 2.92 -33.22
N ASN A 589 35.55 2.61 -31.98
CA ASN A 589 34.76 3.52 -31.14
C ASN A 589 35.64 4.36 -30.21
N ARG A 590 36.96 4.49 -30.43
CA ARG A 590 37.82 5.36 -29.59
C ARG A 590 37.25 6.78 -29.49
N GLY A 591 37.12 7.26 -28.24
CA GLY A 591 36.51 8.55 -27.90
C GLY A 591 34.98 8.61 -28.03
N LYS A 592 34.32 7.47 -28.29
CA LYS A 592 32.88 7.33 -28.49
C LYS A 592 32.26 6.37 -27.49
N LYS A 593 30.94 6.47 -27.31
CA LYS A 593 30.20 5.60 -26.40
C LYS A 593 29.95 4.22 -27.00
N VAL A 594 29.91 3.26 -26.09
CA VAL A 594 29.48 1.89 -26.32
C VAL A 594 28.44 1.55 -25.26
N THR A 595 27.36 0.89 -25.69
CA THR A 595 26.30 0.38 -24.83
C THR A 595 26.24 -1.14 -24.95
N ALA A 596 26.33 -1.85 -23.83
CA ALA A 596 26.23 -3.30 -23.75
C ALA A 596 25.03 -3.71 -22.88
N LYS A 597 24.18 -4.60 -23.37
CA LYS A 597 23.03 -5.16 -22.64
C LYS A 597 22.83 -6.63 -22.98
N TYR A 598 21.97 -7.32 -22.25
CA TYR A 598 21.57 -8.69 -22.59
C TYR A 598 20.09 -8.94 -22.28
N ARG A 599 19.57 -10.01 -22.86
CA ARG A 599 18.22 -10.53 -22.62
C ARG A 599 18.26 -12.03 -22.42
N ILE A 600 17.28 -12.56 -21.70
CA ILE A 600 17.08 -13.99 -21.50
C ILE A 600 15.68 -14.35 -22.01
N PHE A 601 15.61 -15.15 -23.06
CA PHE A 601 14.37 -15.77 -23.50
C PHE A 601 14.09 -17.00 -22.65
N ARG A 602 12.96 -16.99 -21.93
CA ARG A 602 12.51 -18.04 -21.01
C ARG A 602 11.74 -19.11 -21.77
N ALA A 603 12.32 -20.30 -21.90
CA ALA A 603 11.76 -21.33 -22.78
C ALA A 603 10.41 -21.88 -22.29
N ALA A 604 10.23 -21.95 -20.97
CA ALA A 604 9.02 -22.46 -20.32
C ALA A 604 7.84 -21.50 -20.44
N THR A 605 8.06 -20.20 -20.22
CA THR A 605 7.01 -19.17 -20.19
C THR A 605 6.84 -18.43 -21.51
N LYS A 606 7.78 -18.59 -22.46
CA LYS A 606 7.84 -17.83 -23.73
C LYS A 606 7.94 -16.31 -23.54
N THR A 607 8.49 -15.87 -22.42
CA THR A 607 8.72 -14.45 -22.10
C THR A 607 10.20 -14.08 -22.25
N THR A 608 10.49 -12.77 -22.31
CA THR A 608 11.86 -12.26 -22.38
C THR A 608 12.14 -11.35 -21.20
N SER A 609 13.20 -11.67 -20.44
CA SER A 609 13.76 -10.82 -19.39
C SER A 609 14.84 -9.93 -20.00
N TYR A 610 14.90 -8.64 -19.63
CA TYR A 610 15.87 -7.67 -20.17
C TYR A 610 16.83 -7.21 -19.07
N SER A 611 18.03 -6.79 -19.46
CA SER A 611 18.98 -6.16 -18.56
C SER A 611 18.98 -4.65 -18.63
N ASP A 612 19.40 -4.02 -17.53
CA ASP A 612 19.95 -2.68 -17.58
C ASP A 612 21.15 -2.64 -18.55
N ALA A 613 21.40 -1.47 -19.14
CA ALA A 613 22.49 -1.28 -20.07
C ALA A 613 23.76 -0.78 -19.37
N LEU A 614 24.91 -1.37 -19.69
CA LEU A 614 26.22 -0.84 -19.33
C LEU A 614 26.68 0.14 -20.41
N GLU A 615 26.88 1.40 -20.06
CA GLU A 615 27.44 2.42 -20.95
C GLU A 615 28.86 2.83 -20.55
N PHE A 616 29.77 2.89 -21.52
CA PHE A 616 31.15 3.34 -21.29
C PHE A 616 31.76 3.94 -22.57
N VAL A 617 32.87 4.66 -22.43
CA VAL A 617 33.64 5.23 -23.55
C VAL A 617 34.84 4.35 -23.88
N VAL A 618 35.16 4.17 -25.17
CA VAL A 618 36.38 3.45 -25.55
C VAL A 618 37.59 4.39 -25.58
N GLY A 619 38.69 3.99 -24.94
CA GLY A 619 39.92 4.77 -24.82
C GLY A 619 40.14 5.29 -23.40
N ALA A 620 41.02 6.28 -23.25
CA ALA A 620 41.25 6.95 -21.98
C ALA A 620 39.91 7.45 -21.42
N ALA A 621 39.66 7.19 -20.13
CA ALA A 621 38.58 7.85 -19.43
C ALA A 621 38.69 9.36 -19.70
N LEU A 622 37.57 10.01 -20.02
CA LEU A 622 37.53 11.47 -19.97
C LEU A 622 37.91 11.88 -18.55
N GLU A 623 39.18 12.26 -18.35
CA GLU A 623 39.53 13.19 -17.29
C GLU A 623 38.76 14.46 -17.63
N LEU A 624 37.59 14.62 -17.00
CA LEU A 624 36.89 15.88 -17.01
C LEU A 624 37.84 16.93 -16.39
N PRO A 625 37.91 18.14 -16.95
CA PRO A 625 38.91 19.12 -16.57
C PRO A 625 38.74 19.45 -15.08
N PHE A 626 39.73 19.07 -14.28
CA PHE A 626 39.92 19.70 -12.98
C PHE A 626 40.43 21.13 -13.23
N TYR A 627 39.91 22.10 -12.50
CA TYR A 627 40.56 23.40 -12.35
C TYR A 627 41.77 23.23 -11.40
N GLU A 628 42.94 23.69 -11.81
CA GLU A 628 44.16 23.83 -10.97
C GLU A 628 44.38 25.31 -10.70
N ASP A 629 44.45 25.75 -9.44
CA ASP A 629 44.54 27.20 -9.20
C ASP A 629 45.25 27.64 -7.90
N PHE A 630 46.31 26.95 -7.45
CA PHE A 630 47.23 27.67 -6.54
C PHE A 630 48.71 27.58 -6.92
N GLU A 631 49.20 28.63 -7.59
CA GLU A 631 50.56 29.14 -7.40
C GLU A 631 50.51 30.35 -6.46
N ALA A 632 50.61 30.15 -5.15
CA ALA A 632 50.54 31.24 -4.16
C ALA A 632 51.50 32.42 -4.44
N GLU A 633 51.01 33.65 -4.55
CA GLU A 633 51.88 34.83 -4.46
C GLU A 633 52.27 35.06 -3.00
N LYS A 634 53.56 35.34 -2.75
CA LYS A 634 54.10 35.49 -1.40
C LYS A 634 53.49 36.72 -0.73
N THR A 635 52.51 36.53 0.14
CA THR A 635 52.01 37.60 1.00
C THR A 635 52.94 37.74 2.22
N PRO A 636 53.50 38.94 2.51
CA PRO A 636 54.52 39.10 3.55
C PRO A 636 54.05 38.94 5.02
N ALA A 637 52.77 38.65 5.27
CA ALA A 637 52.22 38.54 6.62
C ALA A 637 51.19 37.41 6.72
N GLY A 638 51.21 36.66 7.82
CA GLY A 638 50.25 35.59 8.11
C GLY A 638 48.81 36.08 8.18
N ILE A 639 47.86 35.20 7.85
CA ILE A 639 46.43 35.51 7.87
C ILE A 639 45.98 35.50 9.35
N PRO A 640 45.51 36.63 9.91
CA PRO A 640 45.09 36.68 11.32
C PRO A 640 43.81 35.87 11.58
N GLU A 641 43.57 35.52 12.85
CA GLU A 641 42.56 34.56 13.37
C GLU A 641 41.11 34.71 12.87
N THR A 642 40.77 35.84 12.25
CA THR A 642 39.51 36.05 11.51
C THR A 642 39.80 36.97 10.32
N GLY A 643 39.98 36.41 9.13
CA GLY A 643 40.33 37.18 7.94
C GLY A 643 40.04 36.42 6.65
N TYR A 644 39.91 37.18 5.56
CA TYR A 644 39.80 36.65 4.20
C TYR A 644 41.08 36.98 3.44
N THR A 645 41.61 36.01 2.70
CA THR A 645 42.56 36.31 1.62
C THR A 645 42.08 35.68 0.33
N THR A 646 42.32 36.38 -0.78
CA THR A 646 42.02 35.88 -2.11
C THR A 646 43.34 35.68 -2.85
N THR A 647 43.59 34.46 -3.28
CA THR A 647 44.75 34.08 -4.10
C THR A 647 44.23 33.25 -5.25
N ASN A 648 44.55 33.63 -6.48
CA ASN A 648 44.23 32.88 -7.71
C ASN A 648 42.78 32.37 -7.78
N GLY A 649 41.80 33.24 -7.51
CA GLY A 649 40.37 32.90 -7.63
C GLY A 649 39.76 32.11 -6.46
N LEU A 650 40.56 31.63 -5.51
CA LEU A 650 40.07 31.02 -4.27
C LEU A 650 39.94 32.08 -3.17
N THR A 651 38.81 32.06 -2.44
CA THR A 651 38.66 32.85 -1.22
C THR A 651 38.83 31.93 -0.02
N LEU A 652 39.90 32.15 0.73
CA LEU A 652 40.22 31.42 1.95
C LEU A 652 39.65 32.20 3.14
N HIS A 653 38.84 31.55 3.96
CA HIS A 653 38.27 32.11 5.18
C HIS A 653 38.64 31.25 6.38
N VAL A 654 39.37 31.84 7.33
CA VAL A 654 39.66 31.18 8.61
C VAL A 654 38.52 31.49 9.57
N VAL A 655 37.73 30.47 9.91
CA VAL A 655 36.59 30.57 10.84
C VAL A 655 37.10 30.55 12.29
N ARG A 656 38.16 29.78 12.57
CA ARG A 656 38.85 29.71 13.86
C ARG A 656 40.31 29.22 13.66
N GLY A 657 41.22 29.61 14.55
CA GLY A 657 42.64 29.20 14.52
C GLY A 657 43.51 30.08 13.61
N SER A 658 44.71 29.61 13.26
CA SER A 658 45.60 30.34 12.33
C SER A 658 45.96 29.51 11.11
N MET A 659 46.23 30.21 10.01
CA MET A 659 46.62 29.62 8.73
C MET A 659 47.76 30.43 8.12
N ALA A 660 48.77 29.72 7.62
CA ALA A 660 49.92 30.31 6.96
C ALA A 660 50.16 29.64 5.61
N LEU A 661 50.45 30.47 4.60
CA LEU A 661 51.02 30.00 3.34
C LEU A 661 52.54 29.94 3.52
N VAL A 662 53.10 28.74 3.54
CA VAL A 662 54.54 28.50 3.77
C VAL A 662 55.17 27.97 2.50
N GLU A 663 56.38 28.42 2.19
CA GLU A 663 57.18 27.89 1.09
C GLU A 663 58.22 26.92 1.67
N GLU A 664 58.11 25.63 1.32
CA GLU A 664 59.02 24.59 1.78
C GLU A 664 59.45 23.74 0.58
N TYR A 665 60.77 23.61 0.35
CA TYR A 665 61.33 22.80 -0.75
C TYR A 665 60.69 23.03 -2.13
N GLN A 666 60.59 24.29 -2.57
CA GLN A 666 60.00 24.73 -3.85
C GLN A 666 58.47 24.57 -3.99
N ASN A 667 57.78 24.01 -2.98
CA ASN A 667 56.33 23.91 -2.97
C ASN A 667 55.72 24.98 -2.06
N LYS A 668 54.66 25.64 -2.53
CA LYS A 668 53.80 26.47 -1.68
C LYS A 668 52.81 25.53 -0.99
N LEU A 669 52.65 25.67 0.32
CA LEU A 669 51.80 24.82 1.15
C LEU A 669 50.82 25.69 1.91
N LEU A 670 49.57 25.25 2.00
CA LEU A 670 48.62 25.80 2.97
C LEU A 670 48.80 25.03 4.28
N ASN A 671 49.43 25.65 5.27
CA ASN A 671 49.57 25.08 6.61
C ASN A 671 48.46 25.61 7.51
N MET A 672 47.76 24.68 8.15
CA MET A 672 46.69 24.95 9.09
C MET A 672 47.08 24.39 10.45
N ASN A 673 46.94 25.20 11.50
CA ASN A 673 47.15 24.71 12.85
C ASN A 673 46.11 23.62 13.21
N SER A 674 46.47 22.80 14.19
CA SER A 674 45.67 21.66 14.66
C SER A 674 44.30 22.03 15.26
N ASP A 675 44.06 23.31 15.54
CA ASP A 675 42.81 23.86 16.07
C ASP A 675 42.06 24.74 15.06
N SER A 676 42.52 24.76 13.80
CA SER A 676 41.96 25.62 12.76
C SER A 676 40.70 25.05 12.13
N GLU A 677 39.70 25.89 11.92
CA GLU A 677 38.56 25.64 11.05
C GLU A 677 38.71 26.58 9.84
N VAL A 678 38.93 26.01 8.67
CA VAL A 678 39.15 26.78 7.43
C VAL A 678 38.07 26.43 6.42
N SER A 679 37.38 27.46 5.95
CA SER A 679 36.44 27.39 4.83
C SER A 679 37.12 27.88 3.57
N ILE A 680 37.08 27.06 2.52
CA ILE A 680 37.56 27.39 1.18
C ILE A 680 36.35 27.52 0.26
N LYS A 681 36.10 28.73 -0.24
CA LYS A 681 35.08 28.96 -1.28
C LYS A 681 35.66 28.65 -2.65
N LEU A 682 34.98 27.80 -3.40
CA LEU A 682 35.36 27.44 -4.77
C LEU A 682 35.02 28.57 -5.73
N SER A 683 35.86 28.77 -6.74
CA SER A 683 35.62 29.73 -7.83
C SER A 683 34.49 29.28 -8.77
N THR A 684 34.16 27.99 -8.78
CA THR A 684 33.09 27.39 -9.57
C THR A 684 32.53 26.19 -8.82
N LEU A 685 31.21 25.99 -8.86
CA LEU A 685 30.56 24.82 -8.28
C LEU A 685 31.12 23.52 -8.86
N SER A 686 31.31 22.51 -8.02
CA SER A 686 31.94 21.26 -8.46
C SER A 686 31.42 20.04 -7.73
N THR A 687 31.46 18.90 -8.43
CA THR A 687 31.01 17.61 -7.90
C THR A 687 32.15 16.60 -7.77
N ARG A 688 33.36 16.96 -8.18
CA ARG A 688 34.54 16.09 -8.16
C ARG A 688 35.70 16.81 -7.52
N PHE A 689 36.42 16.13 -6.63
CA PHE A 689 37.51 16.69 -5.85
C PHE A 689 38.72 15.76 -5.84
N GLU A 690 39.90 16.36 -5.94
CA GLU A 690 41.18 15.73 -5.69
C GLU A 690 42.03 16.65 -4.81
N ILE A 691 42.40 16.17 -3.61
CA ILE A 691 43.13 16.95 -2.61
C ILE A 691 44.39 16.20 -2.25
N THR A 692 45.54 16.88 -2.26
CA THR A 692 46.85 16.32 -1.90
C THR A 692 47.45 17.08 -0.74
N GLY A 693 48.07 16.39 0.21
CA GLY A 693 48.51 16.97 1.49
C GLY A 693 49.73 16.30 2.11
N GLY A 694 49.95 16.58 3.39
CA GLY A 694 50.97 15.95 4.23
C GLY A 694 50.64 14.47 4.49
N ALA A 695 51.68 13.65 4.72
CA ALA A 695 51.47 12.27 5.13
C ALA A 695 51.12 12.21 6.63
N GLY A 696 50.03 11.53 6.99
CA GLY A 696 49.59 11.38 8.37
C GLY A 696 48.59 12.41 8.88
N ASP A 697 47.99 13.21 7.99
CA ASP A 697 46.98 14.21 8.34
C ASP A 697 45.58 13.58 8.40
N TRP A 698 44.98 13.49 9.60
CA TRP A 698 43.59 13.06 9.77
C TRP A 698 42.67 14.29 9.74
N VAL A 699 41.76 14.35 8.77
CA VAL A 699 40.98 15.58 8.50
C VAL A 699 39.54 15.24 8.15
N ALA A 700 38.59 15.85 8.84
CA ALA A 700 37.21 15.88 8.38
C ALA A 700 37.00 17.06 7.43
N ILE A 701 36.31 16.81 6.32
CA ILE A 701 36.00 17.79 5.28
C ILE A 701 34.48 17.87 5.17
N ALA A 702 33.90 18.99 5.59
CA ALA A 702 32.48 19.26 5.40
C ALA A 702 32.25 19.98 4.06
N LEU A 703 31.21 19.59 3.35
CA LEU A 703 30.87 20.04 2.01
C LEU A 703 29.59 20.88 2.10
N HIS A 704 29.63 22.12 1.63
CA HIS A 704 28.47 23.02 1.67
C HIS A 704 28.10 23.53 0.28
N ASP A 705 26.81 23.81 0.05
CA ASP A 705 26.27 24.40 -1.17
C ASP A 705 26.40 25.95 -1.20
N GLU A 706 25.84 26.62 -2.22
CA GLU A 706 25.91 28.09 -2.33
C GLU A 706 25.23 28.84 -1.18
N SER A 707 24.22 28.21 -0.56
CA SER A 707 23.49 28.75 0.60
C SER A 707 24.22 28.49 1.92
N ASP A 708 25.42 27.89 1.86
CA ASP A 708 26.23 27.48 3.01
C ASP A 708 25.58 26.35 3.83
N GLU A 709 24.66 25.58 3.25
CA GLU A 709 24.02 24.43 3.89
C GLU A 709 24.87 23.17 3.72
N LEU A 710 24.97 22.35 4.77
CA LEU A 710 25.79 21.14 4.77
C LEU A 710 25.16 20.06 3.87
N ILE A 711 25.88 19.67 2.82
CA ILE A 711 25.43 18.69 1.82
C ILE A 711 26.20 17.36 1.86
N GLY A 712 27.24 17.26 2.70
CA GLY A 712 27.97 16.03 2.92
C GLY A 712 29.23 16.21 3.75
N ASN A 713 29.84 15.08 4.13
CA ASN A 713 31.11 15.05 4.86
C ASN A 713 32.03 13.98 4.27
N TRP A 714 33.33 14.20 4.38
CA TRP A 714 34.35 13.26 3.97
C TRP A 714 35.45 13.16 5.02
N LEU A 715 36.02 11.97 5.21
CA LEU A 715 37.09 11.73 6.18
C LEU A 715 38.37 11.34 5.44
N TRP A 716 39.40 12.16 5.60
CA TRP A 716 40.75 11.83 5.16
C TRP A 716 41.49 11.14 6.30
N ASP A 717 41.83 9.88 6.08
CA ASP A 717 42.41 8.96 7.07
C ASP A 717 43.94 9.08 7.23
N GLY A 718 44.58 10.05 6.59
CA GLY A 718 46.02 10.31 6.66
C GLY A 718 46.94 9.19 6.13
N PHE A 719 46.41 8.05 5.67
CA PHE A 719 47.21 6.94 5.13
C PHE A 719 47.61 7.18 3.67
N THR A 720 46.80 7.95 2.93
CA THR A 720 47.11 8.38 1.57
C THR A 720 47.47 9.86 1.54
N THR A 721 48.46 10.23 0.73
CA THR A 721 48.84 11.63 0.52
C THR A 721 47.88 12.38 -0.41
N THR A 722 47.01 11.65 -1.11
CA THR A 722 46.02 12.19 -2.06
C THR A 722 44.69 11.48 -1.86
N ILE A 723 43.61 12.25 -1.87
CA ILE A 723 42.23 11.77 -1.80
C ILE A 723 41.46 12.22 -3.03
N LYS A 724 40.60 11.34 -3.55
CA LYS A 724 39.72 11.63 -4.68
C LYS A 724 38.30 11.23 -4.32
N PHE A 725 37.35 12.16 -4.42
CA PHE A 725 35.95 11.88 -4.10
C PHE A 725 34.99 12.63 -5.02
N LYS A 726 33.75 12.14 -5.09
CA LYS A 726 32.65 12.73 -5.87
C LYS A 726 31.47 13.02 -4.95
N THR A 727 30.70 14.04 -5.26
CA THR A 727 29.55 14.52 -4.48
C THR A 727 28.30 14.49 -5.34
N LYS A 728 27.13 14.22 -4.74
CA LYS A 728 25.84 14.16 -5.45
C LYS A 728 25.33 15.57 -5.83
N PHE A 729 25.70 16.57 -5.04
CA PHE A 729 25.31 17.97 -5.22
C PHE A 729 26.55 18.84 -5.48
N PRO A 730 26.41 19.94 -6.26
CA PRO A 730 27.49 20.87 -6.48
C PRO A 730 27.91 21.54 -5.17
N VAL A 731 29.19 21.43 -4.82
CA VAL A 731 29.77 22.05 -3.63
C VAL A 731 30.22 23.46 -3.98
N ALA A 732 29.96 24.42 -3.09
CA ALA A 732 30.46 25.79 -3.15
C ALA A 732 31.55 26.05 -2.09
N TYR A 733 31.49 25.39 -0.94
CA TYR A 733 32.48 25.54 0.14
C TYR A 733 32.98 24.20 0.68
N LEU A 734 34.28 24.13 0.94
CA LEU A 734 34.92 23.03 1.66
C LEU A 734 35.39 23.53 3.02
N ARG A 735 34.93 22.93 4.11
CA ARG A 735 35.39 23.24 5.46
C ARG A 735 36.26 22.13 6.01
N PHE A 736 37.49 22.45 6.36
CA PHE A 736 38.49 21.51 6.84
C PHE A 736 38.61 21.57 8.36
N TYR A 737 38.57 20.40 8.99
CA TYR A 737 38.69 20.20 10.43
C TYR A 737 39.83 19.20 10.70
N PRO A 738 41.04 19.68 11.05
CA PRO A 738 42.11 18.82 11.53
C PRO A 738 41.64 18.06 12.77
N LEU A 739 41.78 16.73 12.75
CA LEU A 739 41.35 15.87 13.85
C LEU A 739 42.49 15.55 14.83
N ASP A 740 43.75 15.65 14.38
CA ASP A 740 44.93 15.52 15.25
C ASP A 740 45.28 16.88 15.88
N LYS A 741 45.05 16.98 17.20
CA LYS A 741 45.28 18.21 17.98
C LYS A 741 46.76 18.57 18.18
N ASN A 742 47.69 17.73 17.75
CA ASN A 742 49.13 17.92 17.96
C ASN A 742 49.93 18.11 16.66
N ARG A 743 49.26 18.15 15.49
CA ARG A 743 49.92 18.28 14.19
C ARG A 743 49.26 19.33 13.31
N GLU A 744 50.09 20.13 12.64
CA GLU A 744 49.65 21.02 11.58
C GLU A 744 49.24 20.20 10.35
N MET A 745 48.11 20.55 9.74
CA MET A 745 47.66 19.97 8.47
C MET A 745 48.28 20.73 7.31
N GLN A 746 48.72 20.02 6.27
CA GLN A 746 49.29 20.61 5.07
C GLN A 746 48.46 20.26 3.83
N ILE A 747 47.98 21.27 3.10
CA ILE A 747 47.42 21.07 1.74
C ILE A 747 48.45 21.49 0.70
N LYS A 748 48.89 20.53 -0.12
CA LYS A 748 49.89 20.68 -1.19
C LYS A 748 49.28 21.02 -2.54
N SER A 749 48.11 20.48 -2.84
CA SER A 749 47.35 20.82 -4.04
C SER A 749 45.87 20.50 -3.83
N MET A 750 45.00 21.27 -4.48
CA MET A 750 43.57 20.99 -4.52
C MET A 750 43.08 21.22 -5.95
N ARG A 751 42.32 20.25 -6.45
CA ARG A 751 41.76 20.19 -7.79
C ARG A 751 40.26 19.90 -7.66
N TRP A 752 39.42 20.62 -8.40
CA TRP A 752 37.98 20.37 -8.43
C TRP A 752 37.42 20.47 -9.84
N GLY A 753 36.36 19.73 -10.14
CA GLY A 753 35.76 19.68 -11.47
C GLY A 753 34.29 19.32 -11.43
N SER A 754 33.63 19.50 -12.58
CA SER A 754 32.21 19.21 -12.79
C SER A 754 31.89 17.73 -12.97
#